data_AF-A0AA36CSI7-F1
#
_entry.id   AF-A0AA36CSI7-F1
#
_cell.length_a   1.000
_cell.length_b   1.000
_cell.length_c   1.000
_cell.angle_alpha   90.00
_cell.angle_beta   90.00
_cell.angle_gamma   90.00
#
_symmetry.space_group_name_H-M   'P 1'
#
loop_
_entity.id
_entity.type
_entity.pdbx_description
1 polymer ?
#
loop_
_entity_poly.entity_id
_entity_poly.type
_entity_poly.pdbx_seq_one_letter_code
_entity_poly.pdbx_strand_id
1 'polypeptide(L)'
;MSHGAIAPELAPNPLHQTSKYKAFAQAVDKALKAFENTNEWADLISALGKLSKVFSSNAKYCDIPKPIIVAKRLSQCLHPALPMGVHLKALETYKQVFDILGTEKLSQLLYLFAVGLFPLMDHCGIKVKSELFTIFEVYLLRLGPNLKPSLPGFLAGVLLGLEEGTEFYDRSVTYLDKVCEAVGAEAFYGCVWEAVLGSPAVRLPALLYVNTKLDKNRPVDEQHHLFCNPELMVEALCAAAGDTGSPLVQRNLLDFLCTVFPLDSPHLSSAHFVKLLQHCLFVVLRRDMSLNRRLFQWLLNPTGSNLAVSGVPVGDDRIDSSFFLKTVLPLIQQALNEYLSLDTVEIPAPPPNLVQFGLPPRESEQTVLVEVRVCRLLLYLQDRPEIGKPVLSETLPIFLIKLVEKDPKNRGLEYNEEIRSFYGSDKEPLDERQRYKKRLEDISKSFNLLLTSLDDGFIWSMLATWFTGLLSKKDANEERLFQLTHFPAVARVVLALSHLDGTSSTRLVHMPIFLRSVLSDLKKADVDQIPMPIYLELIAVCQKLLEEMTQGAGLVSVADGDEPSSTPTIRSPVKKILGDPQRDREQNLVEKCLLDCLALFEVLAHHYVRNRGAERLPLLTAICRLVNCFVDFPLYCLDLDTPIATRWTEALIKVLDVSSWAKLGAACDFGARAACLELLCYVFVRSSQVLEQHKAFQDNKENLAPDRHDTTTVLLKPLLLERELRSLENDRIFEA
;
A
#
# COMPACT_ATOMS: atom_id res chain seq x y z
N MET A 1 25.36 -17.30 12.93
CA MET A 1 26.40 -18.36 13.04
C MET A 1 27.31 -18.01 14.20
N SER A 2 27.35 -18.86 15.21
CA SER A 2 28.09 -18.68 16.46
C SER A 2 29.54 -19.15 16.29
N HIS A 3 30.46 -18.22 16.06
CA HIS A 3 31.87 -18.47 16.32
C HIS A 3 32.21 -17.99 17.72
N GLY A 4 32.44 -18.96 18.61
CA GLY A 4 32.98 -18.74 19.94
C GLY A 4 34.38 -18.14 19.82
N ALA A 5 34.51 -16.86 20.18
CA ALA A 5 35.80 -16.27 20.48
C ALA A 5 36.29 -16.86 21.80
N ILE A 6 37.28 -17.74 21.72
CA ILE A 6 38.05 -18.22 22.86
C ILE A 6 38.77 -17.00 23.45
N ALA A 7 38.40 -16.63 24.67
CA ALA A 7 39.05 -15.55 25.41
C ALA A 7 40.56 -15.84 25.52
N PRO A 8 41.45 -14.83 25.37
CA PRO A 8 42.87 -15.05 25.56
C PRO A 8 43.13 -15.48 27.01
N GLU A 9 43.72 -16.66 27.20
CA GLU A 9 44.18 -17.14 28.51
C GLU A 9 45.21 -16.14 29.07
N LEU A 10 44.78 -15.27 29.99
CA LEU A 10 45.68 -14.49 30.81
C LEU A 10 46.58 -15.48 31.58
N ALA A 11 47.90 -15.31 31.47
CA ALA A 11 48.88 -16.07 32.23
C ALA A 11 48.47 -16.14 33.72
N PRO A 12 48.52 -17.32 34.36
CA PRO A 12 48.03 -17.48 35.72
C PRO A 12 48.80 -16.57 36.68
N ASN A 13 48.09 -15.60 37.25
CA ASN A 13 48.66 -14.65 38.19
C ASN A 13 49.30 -15.42 39.36
N PRO A 14 50.61 -15.29 39.63
CA PRO A 14 51.32 -16.09 40.64
C PRO A 14 50.73 -15.96 42.05
N LEU A 15 49.95 -14.90 42.31
CA LEU A 15 49.20 -14.70 43.54
C LEU A 15 48.10 -15.75 43.78
N HIS A 16 47.53 -16.35 42.73
CA HIS A 16 46.41 -17.30 42.82
C HIS A 16 46.79 -18.62 43.51
N GLN A 17 48.09 -18.93 43.59
CA GLN A 17 48.58 -20.15 44.23
C GLN A 17 48.82 -19.99 45.73
N THR A 18 48.82 -18.77 46.26
CA THR A 18 49.08 -18.49 47.68
C THR A 18 47.94 -18.99 48.58
N SER A 19 48.27 -19.52 49.76
CA SER A 19 47.27 -20.00 50.73
C SER A 19 46.30 -18.89 51.16
N LYS A 20 46.78 -17.65 51.25
CA LYS A 20 45.97 -16.49 51.63
C LYS A 20 44.97 -16.09 50.53
N TYR A 21 45.32 -16.22 49.25
CA TYR A 21 44.38 -15.99 48.16
C TYR A 21 43.35 -17.13 48.05
N LYS A 22 43.77 -18.39 48.22
CA LYS A 22 42.82 -19.54 48.28
C LYS A 22 41.79 -19.36 49.40
N ALA A 23 42.20 -18.85 50.56
CA ALA A 23 41.29 -18.51 51.67
C ALA A 23 40.33 -17.37 51.30
N PHE A 24 40.80 -16.34 50.58
CA PHE A 24 39.94 -15.28 50.05
C PHE A 24 38.89 -15.83 49.08
N ALA A 25 39.30 -16.64 48.10
CA ALA A 25 38.38 -17.27 47.15
C ALA A 25 37.33 -18.16 47.83
N GLN A 26 37.72 -18.92 48.87
CA GLN A 26 36.78 -19.69 49.69
C GLN A 26 35.82 -18.81 50.50
N ALA A 27 36.30 -17.67 51.02
CA ALA A 27 35.45 -16.71 51.73
C ALA A 27 34.41 -16.07 50.81
N VAL A 28 34.79 -15.74 49.56
CA VAL A 28 33.87 -15.27 48.52
C VAL A 28 32.84 -16.35 48.21
N ASP A 29 33.25 -17.60 48.05
CA ASP A 29 32.33 -18.71 47.77
C ASP A 29 31.32 -18.92 48.91
N LYS A 30 31.77 -18.85 50.16
CA LYS A 30 30.91 -18.92 51.33
C LYS A 30 29.92 -17.74 51.40
N ALA A 31 30.34 -16.55 51.01
CA ALA A 31 29.45 -15.38 50.93
C ALA A 31 28.43 -15.54 49.79
N LEU A 32 28.82 -16.07 48.63
CA LEU A 32 27.94 -16.30 47.49
C LEU A 32 26.83 -17.32 47.77
N LYS A 33 27.09 -18.34 48.60
CA LYS A 33 26.05 -19.28 49.06
C LYS A 33 24.92 -18.61 49.84
N ALA A 34 25.15 -17.42 50.41
CA ALA A 34 24.08 -16.67 51.07
C ALA A 34 22.98 -16.21 50.10
N PHE A 35 23.27 -16.08 48.80
CA PHE A 35 22.30 -15.73 47.77
C PHE A 35 21.43 -16.92 47.31
N GLU A 36 21.74 -18.14 47.74
CA GLU A 36 20.98 -19.34 47.37
C GLU A 36 19.82 -19.62 48.34
N ASN A 37 19.91 -19.09 49.55
CA ASN A 37 18.96 -19.34 50.64
C ASN A 37 18.13 -18.09 50.99
N THR A 38 17.85 -17.23 50.01
CA THR A 38 17.10 -15.98 50.21
C THR A 38 15.61 -16.20 50.00
N ASN A 39 14.79 -15.89 51.01
CA ASN A 39 13.32 -15.98 50.92
C ASN A 39 12.68 -14.60 50.75
N GLU A 40 13.34 -13.55 51.25
CA GLU A 40 12.87 -12.17 51.17
C GLU A 40 13.92 -11.24 50.55
N TRP A 41 13.48 -10.08 50.06
CA TRP A 41 14.38 -9.08 49.48
C TRP A 41 15.39 -8.54 50.50
N ALA A 42 15.08 -8.56 51.80
CA ALA A 42 16.00 -8.15 52.87
C ALA A 42 17.19 -9.11 53.01
N ASP A 43 17.01 -10.39 52.67
CA ASP A 43 18.09 -11.39 52.68
C ASP A 43 19.14 -11.06 51.61
N LEU A 44 18.72 -10.50 50.47
CA LEU A 44 19.64 -10.05 49.42
C LEU A 44 20.52 -8.90 49.91
N ILE A 45 19.96 -7.94 50.66
CA ILE A 45 20.74 -6.84 51.27
C ILE A 45 21.78 -7.41 52.24
N SER A 46 21.39 -8.39 53.06
CA SER A 46 22.28 -9.07 54.00
C SER A 46 23.37 -9.88 53.29
N ALA A 47 23.04 -10.56 52.19
CA ALA A 47 23.99 -11.30 51.37
C ALA A 47 25.00 -10.37 50.67
N LEU A 48 24.53 -9.26 50.10
CA LEU A 48 25.37 -8.20 49.55
C LEU A 48 26.30 -7.60 50.62
N GLY A 49 25.79 -7.35 51.83
CA GLY A 49 26.60 -6.86 52.96
C GLY A 49 27.72 -7.82 53.36
N LYS A 50 27.45 -9.14 53.39
CA LYS A 50 28.47 -10.17 53.65
C LYS A 50 29.53 -10.17 52.55
N LEU A 51 29.11 -10.11 51.28
CA LEU A 51 30.00 -10.10 50.13
C LEU A 51 30.90 -8.85 50.12
N SER A 52 30.32 -7.68 50.36
CA SER A 52 31.03 -6.40 50.46
C SER A 52 32.11 -6.42 51.56
N LYS A 53 31.81 -6.97 52.74
CA LYS A 53 32.80 -7.10 53.83
C LYS A 53 33.98 -7.99 53.45
N VAL A 54 33.73 -9.08 52.72
CA VAL A 54 34.78 -9.98 52.22
C VAL A 54 35.67 -9.26 51.21
N PHE A 55 35.09 -8.48 50.29
CA PHE A 55 35.84 -7.68 49.34
C PHE A 55 36.67 -6.57 50.01
N SER A 56 36.11 -5.82 50.97
CA SER A 56 36.85 -4.74 51.66
C SER A 56 38.09 -5.27 52.38
N SER A 57 37.94 -6.44 53.02
CA SER A 57 39.01 -7.06 53.81
C SER A 57 40.14 -7.63 52.94
N ASN A 58 39.91 -7.80 51.64
CA ASN A 58 40.81 -8.48 50.71
C ASN A 58 41.15 -7.64 49.46
N ALA A 59 40.80 -6.35 49.44
CA ALA A 59 41.00 -5.45 48.30
C ALA A 59 42.46 -5.38 47.80
N LYS A 60 43.43 -5.65 48.69
CA LYS A 60 44.88 -5.73 48.38
C LYS A 60 45.28 -6.70 47.27
N TYR A 61 44.42 -7.68 46.93
CA TYR A 61 44.70 -8.63 45.85
C TYR A 61 44.35 -8.08 44.47
N CYS A 62 43.62 -6.95 44.40
CA CYS A 62 43.19 -6.30 43.15
C CYS A 62 42.53 -7.28 42.17
N ASP A 63 41.72 -8.22 42.70
CA ASP A 63 41.13 -9.31 41.94
C ASP A 63 39.80 -9.76 42.54
N ILE A 64 38.92 -10.31 41.69
CA ILE A 64 37.57 -10.76 42.06
C ILE A 64 37.44 -12.26 41.79
N PRO A 65 37.49 -13.11 42.83
CA PRO A 65 37.29 -14.54 42.68
C PRO A 65 35.89 -14.85 42.14
N LYS A 66 35.80 -15.84 41.24
CA LYS A 66 34.54 -16.28 40.62
C LYS A 66 33.73 -15.11 40.00
N PRO A 67 34.34 -14.29 39.12
CA PRO A 67 33.74 -13.04 38.66
C PRO A 67 32.40 -13.25 37.94
N ILE A 68 32.24 -14.37 37.23
CA ILE A 68 30.99 -14.76 36.56
C ILE A 68 29.83 -14.92 37.57
N ILE A 69 30.07 -15.63 38.68
CA ILE A 69 29.03 -15.88 39.70
C ILE A 69 28.74 -14.59 40.46
N VAL A 70 29.76 -13.82 40.80
CA VAL A 70 29.60 -12.49 41.44
C VAL A 70 28.74 -11.60 40.56
N ALA A 71 29.10 -11.42 39.28
CA ALA A 71 28.34 -10.61 38.34
C ALA A 71 26.89 -11.09 38.18
N LYS A 72 26.68 -12.41 38.08
CA LYS A 72 25.33 -13.00 38.01
C LYS A 72 24.48 -12.64 39.23
N ARG A 73 25.02 -12.76 40.45
CA ARG A 73 24.29 -12.41 41.68
C ARG A 73 24.01 -10.91 41.76
N LEU A 74 24.98 -10.08 41.39
CA LEU A 74 24.78 -8.63 41.35
C LEU A 74 23.70 -8.22 40.33
N SER A 75 23.70 -8.81 39.14
CA SER A 75 22.67 -8.59 38.12
C SER A 75 21.27 -9.00 38.60
N GLN A 76 21.15 -10.15 39.28
CA GLN A 76 19.88 -10.57 39.90
C GLN A 76 19.36 -9.56 40.92
N CYS A 77 20.26 -8.95 41.70
CA CYS A 77 19.89 -7.90 42.66
C CYS A 77 19.45 -6.59 41.99
N LEU A 78 19.62 -6.42 40.68
CA LEU A 78 19.14 -5.27 39.89
C LEU A 78 17.83 -5.56 39.14
N HIS A 79 17.18 -6.68 39.40
CA HIS A 79 15.91 -7.02 38.75
C HIS A 79 14.82 -5.96 39.04
N PRO A 80 14.01 -5.54 38.04
CA PRO A 80 13.01 -4.48 38.22
C PRO A 80 11.96 -4.74 39.31
N ALA A 81 11.65 -6.01 39.57
CA ALA A 81 10.69 -6.40 40.61
C ALA A 81 11.22 -6.23 42.06
N LEU A 82 12.51 -5.92 42.23
CA LEU A 82 13.12 -5.73 43.56
C LEU A 82 13.02 -4.27 44.01
N PRO A 83 12.93 -4.02 45.33
CA PRO A 83 12.81 -2.67 45.84
C PRO A 83 14.13 -1.88 45.69
N MET A 84 14.02 -0.56 45.59
CA MET A 84 15.13 0.38 45.47
C MET A 84 16.27 0.14 46.49
N GLY A 85 15.96 -0.28 47.72
CA GLY A 85 16.97 -0.57 48.75
C GLY A 85 17.95 -1.67 48.33
N VAL A 86 17.47 -2.70 47.64
CA VAL A 86 18.31 -3.78 47.11
C VAL A 86 19.17 -3.26 45.96
N HIS A 87 18.58 -2.46 45.04
CA HIS A 87 19.31 -1.85 43.93
C HIS A 87 20.47 -0.98 44.43
N LEU A 88 20.22 -0.09 45.38
CA LEU A 88 21.26 0.80 45.94
C LEU A 88 22.41 0.01 46.58
N LYS A 89 22.10 -1.05 47.34
CA LYS A 89 23.13 -1.90 47.94
C LYS A 89 23.91 -2.68 46.89
N ALA A 90 23.25 -3.13 45.82
CA ALA A 90 23.91 -3.77 44.70
C ALA A 90 24.86 -2.81 43.99
N LEU A 91 24.42 -1.58 43.68
CA LEU A 91 25.24 -0.53 43.07
C LEU A 91 26.46 -0.15 43.93
N GLU A 92 26.31 -0.08 45.26
CA GLU A 92 27.44 0.08 46.18
C GLU A 92 28.46 -1.06 46.05
N THR A 93 27.97 -2.29 45.90
CA THR A 93 28.83 -3.47 45.70
C THR A 93 29.50 -3.45 44.32
N TYR A 94 28.81 -2.97 43.27
CA TYR A 94 29.42 -2.72 41.95
C TYR A 94 30.58 -1.73 42.03
N LYS A 95 30.40 -0.58 42.71
CA LYS A 95 31.45 0.42 42.91
C LYS A 95 32.69 -0.21 43.55
N GLN A 96 32.48 -0.95 44.63
CA GLN A 96 33.57 -1.65 45.31
C GLN A 96 34.29 -2.66 44.42
N VAL A 97 33.55 -3.42 43.61
CA VAL A 97 34.14 -4.36 42.65
C VAL A 97 34.98 -3.62 41.61
N PHE A 98 34.49 -2.50 41.09
CA PHE A 98 35.20 -1.69 40.10
C PHE A 98 36.44 -1.01 40.67
N ASP A 99 36.39 -0.54 41.92
CA ASP A 99 37.55 -0.02 42.65
C ASP A 99 38.66 -1.07 42.81
N ILE A 100 38.29 -2.32 43.11
CA ILE A 100 39.26 -3.43 43.28
C ILE A 100 39.88 -3.84 41.94
N LEU A 101 39.08 -3.89 40.87
CA LEU A 101 39.56 -4.30 39.54
C LEU A 101 40.45 -3.24 38.88
N GLY A 102 40.16 -1.95 39.10
CA GLY A 102 40.79 -0.86 38.37
C GLY A 102 40.39 -0.84 36.90
N THR A 103 40.84 0.17 36.16
CA THR A 103 40.40 0.41 34.76
C THR A 103 40.79 -0.70 33.79
N GLU A 104 42.00 -1.24 33.91
CA GLU A 104 42.53 -2.26 32.99
C GLU A 104 41.74 -3.57 33.05
N LYS A 105 41.61 -4.18 34.23
CA LYS A 105 40.84 -5.43 34.40
C LYS A 105 39.34 -5.21 34.23
N LEU A 106 38.82 -4.05 34.61
CA LEU A 106 37.41 -3.72 34.39
C LEU A 106 37.08 -3.75 32.90
N SER A 107 37.92 -3.18 32.03
CA SER A 107 37.67 -3.21 30.58
C SER A 107 37.53 -4.63 30.02
N GLN A 108 38.31 -5.58 30.55
CA GLN A 108 38.29 -6.98 30.14
C GLN A 108 37.07 -7.73 30.67
N LEU A 109 36.54 -7.34 31.83
CA LEU A 109 35.44 -8.04 32.51
C LEU A 109 34.10 -7.30 32.44
N LEU A 110 34.04 -6.10 31.83
CA LEU A 110 32.85 -5.24 31.83
C LEU A 110 31.63 -5.97 31.29
N TYR A 111 31.79 -6.79 30.25
CA TYR A 111 30.70 -7.55 29.64
C TYR A 111 29.94 -8.46 30.63
N LEU A 112 30.60 -8.92 31.70
CA LEU A 112 29.94 -9.71 32.77
C LEU A 112 29.01 -8.84 33.61
N PHE A 113 29.45 -7.62 33.93
CA PHE A 113 28.77 -6.68 34.83
C PHE A 113 27.72 -5.83 34.09
N ALA A 114 27.90 -5.62 32.79
CA ALA A 114 27.03 -4.86 31.91
C ALA A 114 25.59 -5.40 31.87
N VAL A 115 25.42 -6.73 31.91
CA VAL A 115 24.13 -7.43 31.77
C VAL A 115 23.09 -6.95 32.80
N GLY A 116 23.53 -6.65 34.02
CA GLY A 116 22.65 -6.09 35.05
C GLY A 116 22.60 -4.56 35.05
N LEU A 117 23.74 -3.90 34.79
CA LEU A 117 23.86 -2.45 34.95
C LEU A 117 23.14 -1.65 33.86
N PHE A 118 23.24 -2.05 32.58
CA PHE A 118 22.72 -1.23 31.49
C PHE A 118 21.18 -1.23 31.45
N PRO A 119 20.49 -2.38 31.58
CA PRO A 119 19.02 -2.41 31.59
C PRO A 119 18.39 -1.71 32.80
N LEU A 120 19.14 -1.53 33.90
CA LEU A 120 18.63 -0.88 35.11
C LEU A 120 18.12 0.54 34.83
N MET A 121 18.71 1.25 33.85
CA MET A 121 18.34 2.63 33.54
C MET A 121 16.84 2.78 33.21
N ASP A 122 16.25 1.81 32.52
CA ASP A 122 14.85 1.83 32.05
C ASP A 122 13.81 1.72 33.19
N HIS A 123 14.21 1.15 34.33
CA HIS A 123 13.25 0.72 35.37
C HIS A 123 13.64 1.15 36.78
N CYS A 124 14.52 2.15 36.92
CA CYS A 124 15.02 2.59 38.21
C CYS A 124 14.43 3.93 38.66
N GLY A 125 14.19 4.07 39.96
CA GLY A 125 13.75 5.35 40.54
C GLY A 125 14.86 6.40 40.55
N ILE A 126 14.48 7.67 40.69
CA ILE A 126 15.36 8.86 40.65
C ILE A 126 16.67 8.67 41.41
N LYS A 127 16.61 8.18 42.66
CA LYS A 127 17.81 7.97 43.49
C LYS A 127 18.76 6.90 42.93
N VAL A 128 18.22 5.79 42.42
CA VAL A 128 19.01 4.72 41.80
C VAL A 128 19.61 5.21 40.48
N LYS A 129 18.83 5.96 39.69
CA LYS A 129 19.27 6.59 38.44
C LYS A 129 20.48 7.50 38.66
N SER A 130 20.44 8.36 39.69
CA SER A 130 21.56 9.23 40.06
C SER A 130 22.82 8.46 40.48
N GLU A 131 22.66 7.38 41.26
CA GLU A 131 23.78 6.51 41.65
C GLU A 131 24.37 5.73 40.46
N LEU A 132 23.51 5.30 39.52
CA LEU A 132 23.91 4.62 38.30
C LEU A 132 24.70 5.57 37.37
N PHE A 133 24.24 6.80 37.17
CA PHE A 133 25.02 7.83 36.46
C PHE A 133 26.38 8.07 37.09
N THR A 134 26.45 8.11 38.42
CA THR A 134 27.71 8.26 39.14
C THR A 134 28.67 7.10 38.84
N ILE A 135 28.17 5.87 38.72
CA ILE A 135 28.98 4.72 38.30
C ILE A 135 29.48 4.89 36.86
N PHE A 136 28.60 5.32 35.96
CA PHE A 136 28.93 5.54 34.55
C PHE A 136 30.00 6.63 34.37
N GLU A 137 29.90 7.73 35.13
CA GLU A 137 30.84 8.85 35.14
C GLU A 137 32.20 8.50 35.74
N VAL A 138 32.22 7.80 36.88
CA VAL A 138 33.46 7.51 37.60
C VAL A 138 34.22 6.33 37.00
N TYR A 139 33.53 5.30 36.53
CA TYR A 139 34.18 4.04 36.11
C TYR A 139 34.15 3.83 34.60
N LEU A 140 32.98 3.96 33.96
CA LEU A 140 32.84 3.59 32.53
C LEU A 140 33.47 4.63 31.60
N LEU A 141 33.31 5.93 31.90
CA LEU A 141 33.92 6.99 31.10
C LEU A 141 35.46 6.92 31.10
N ARG A 142 36.06 6.48 32.21
CA ARG A 142 37.52 6.32 32.35
C ARG A 142 38.10 5.19 31.50
N LEU A 143 37.27 4.29 30.96
CA LEU A 143 37.74 3.23 30.07
C LEU A 143 38.17 3.77 28.70
N GLY A 144 37.69 4.96 28.31
CA GLY A 144 38.05 5.59 27.05
C GLY A 144 37.76 4.67 25.85
N PRO A 145 38.72 4.50 24.92
CA PRO A 145 38.57 3.60 23.77
C PRO A 145 38.25 2.15 24.11
N ASN A 146 38.60 1.69 25.32
CA ASN A 146 38.33 0.31 25.76
C ASN A 146 36.85 0.06 26.10
N LEU A 147 36.00 1.10 26.08
CA LEU A 147 34.54 0.95 26.21
C LEU A 147 33.88 0.42 24.93
N LYS A 148 34.54 0.56 23.75
CA LYS A 148 33.98 0.19 22.43
C LYS A 148 33.32 -1.19 22.37
N PRO A 149 33.88 -2.28 22.94
CA PRO A 149 33.26 -3.60 22.88
C PRO A 149 31.90 -3.69 23.60
N SER A 150 31.66 -2.82 24.59
CA SER A 150 30.40 -2.76 25.34
C SER A 150 29.54 -1.55 24.94
N LEU A 151 29.99 -0.73 23.99
CA LEU A 151 29.35 0.53 23.61
C LEU A 151 27.92 0.35 23.10
N PRO A 152 27.57 -0.64 22.25
CA PRO A 152 26.19 -0.82 21.79
C PRO A 152 25.20 -1.04 22.94
N GLY A 153 25.51 -1.99 23.85
CA GLY A 153 24.68 -2.25 25.02
C GLY A 153 24.67 -1.09 26.02
N PHE A 154 25.80 -0.39 26.13
CA PHE A 154 25.91 0.77 26.99
C PHE A 154 25.02 1.92 26.53
N LEU A 155 25.10 2.30 25.24
CA LEU A 155 24.27 3.36 24.66
C LEU A 155 22.79 3.01 24.71
N ALA A 156 22.42 1.76 24.42
CA ALA A 156 21.03 1.30 24.56
C ALA A 156 20.49 1.47 25.98
N GLY A 157 21.34 1.41 27.02
CA GLY A 157 20.96 1.70 28.39
C GLY A 157 20.97 3.20 28.72
N VAL A 158 22.11 3.88 28.52
CA VAL A 158 22.28 5.27 29.00
C VAL A 158 21.40 6.28 28.25
N LEU A 159 21.04 6.02 26.99
CA LEU A 159 20.12 6.87 26.24
C LEU A 159 18.73 6.94 26.90
N LEU A 160 18.28 5.87 27.58
CA LEU A 160 17.04 5.88 28.36
C LEU A 160 17.10 6.85 29.57
N GLY A 161 18.30 7.32 29.92
CA GLY A 161 18.48 8.40 30.88
C GLY A 161 18.07 9.79 30.36
N LEU A 162 18.04 9.97 29.04
CA LEU A 162 17.75 11.23 28.36
C LEU A 162 16.24 11.44 28.23
N GLU A 163 15.63 11.88 29.33
CA GLU A 163 14.19 12.16 29.42
C GLU A 163 13.97 13.67 29.48
N GLU A 164 13.35 14.26 28.46
CA GLU A 164 13.00 15.68 28.43
C GLU A 164 12.14 16.07 29.66
N GLY A 165 12.43 17.24 30.24
CA GLY A 165 11.72 17.75 31.41
C GLY A 165 12.14 17.13 32.75
N THR A 166 13.16 16.28 32.77
CA THR A 166 13.74 15.73 34.00
C THR A 166 15.06 16.40 34.37
N GLU A 167 15.45 16.30 35.65
CA GLU A 167 16.76 16.77 36.14
C GLU A 167 17.96 16.02 35.54
N PHE A 168 17.71 14.89 34.88
CA PHE A 168 18.73 14.07 34.25
C PHE A 168 19.01 14.45 32.80
N TYR A 169 18.19 15.29 32.16
CA TYR A 169 18.33 15.62 30.74
C TYR A 169 19.71 16.22 30.42
N ASP A 170 20.05 17.36 31.06
CA ASP A 170 21.33 18.05 30.82
C ASP A 170 22.54 17.20 31.24
N ARG A 171 22.40 16.44 32.33
CA ARG A 171 23.42 15.50 32.80
C ARG A 171 23.67 14.40 31.77
N SER A 172 22.61 13.86 31.17
CA SER A 172 22.68 12.80 30.15
C SER A 172 23.33 13.32 28.86
N VAL A 173 22.92 14.49 28.36
CA VAL A 173 23.51 15.11 27.17
C VAL A 173 25.00 15.36 27.37
N THR A 174 25.37 16.00 28.48
CA THR A 174 26.78 16.28 28.81
C THR A 174 27.59 15.00 28.96
N TYR A 175 26.99 13.95 29.52
CA TYR A 175 27.65 12.67 29.68
C TYR A 175 27.88 11.97 28.33
N LEU A 176 26.87 11.94 27.46
CA LEU A 176 26.97 11.37 26.11
C LEU A 176 28.04 12.09 25.27
N ASP A 177 28.19 13.40 25.41
CA ASP A 177 29.26 14.17 24.74
C ASP A 177 30.65 13.69 25.15
N LYS A 178 30.86 13.53 26.47
CA LYS A 178 32.13 13.01 26.99
C LYS A 178 32.38 11.58 26.53
N VAL A 179 31.35 10.75 26.42
CA VAL A 179 31.48 9.38 25.89
C VAL A 179 31.87 9.43 24.41
N CYS A 180 31.22 10.28 23.61
CA CYS A 180 31.54 10.49 22.19
C CYS A 180 33.00 10.93 22.00
N GLU A 181 33.49 11.89 22.79
CA GLU A 181 34.90 12.30 22.80
C GLU A 181 35.84 11.14 23.17
N ALA A 182 35.46 10.33 24.15
CA ALA A 182 36.31 9.27 24.70
C ALA A 182 36.44 8.04 23.78
N VAL A 183 35.39 7.69 23.03
CA VAL A 183 35.38 6.52 22.13
C VAL A 183 35.60 6.90 20.66
N GLY A 184 35.44 8.17 20.31
CA GLY A 184 35.47 8.70 18.95
C GLY A 184 34.08 8.72 18.30
N ALA A 185 33.80 9.80 17.58
CA ALA A 185 32.47 10.08 17.02
C ALA A 185 31.93 8.97 16.10
N GLU A 186 32.78 8.37 15.27
CA GLU A 186 32.34 7.35 14.30
C GLU A 186 31.78 6.09 14.99
N ALA A 187 32.50 5.56 15.99
CA ALA A 187 32.04 4.43 16.77
C ALA A 187 30.80 4.78 17.62
N PHE A 188 30.77 6.01 18.15
CA PHE A 188 29.65 6.49 18.95
C PHE A 188 28.35 6.57 18.13
N TYR A 189 28.34 7.34 17.03
CA TYR A 189 27.14 7.53 16.22
C TYR A 189 26.73 6.25 15.50
N GLY A 190 27.66 5.39 15.10
CA GLY A 190 27.35 4.04 14.61
C GLY A 190 26.50 3.26 15.62
N CYS A 191 26.94 3.20 16.89
CA CYS A 191 26.17 2.53 17.95
C CYS A 191 24.87 3.26 18.33
N VAL A 192 24.78 4.59 18.16
CA VAL A 192 23.50 5.32 18.31
C VAL A 192 22.50 4.86 17.25
N TRP A 193 22.90 4.77 15.98
CA TRP A 193 22.03 4.28 14.91
C TRP A 193 21.65 2.80 15.09
N GLU A 194 22.57 1.95 15.56
CA GLU A 194 22.25 0.57 15.97
C GLU A 194 21.19 0.54 17.08
N ALA A 195 21.28 1.44 18.07
CA ALA A 195 20.31 1.51 19.16
C ALA A 195 18.92 1.98 18.68
N VAL A 196 18.85 2.94 17.75
CA VAL A 196 17.60 3.38 17.10
C VAL A 196 16.97 2.23 16.31
N LEU A 197 17.77 1.47 15.57
CA LEU A 197 17.29 0.30 14.82
C LEU A 197 16.75 -0.78 15.76
N GLY A 198 17.52 -1.13 16.80
CA GLY A 198 17.28 -2.31 17.64
C GLY A 198 16.26 -2.16 18.75
N SER A 199 15.97 -0.94 19.25
CA SER A 199 15.11 -0.76 20.44
C SER A 199 14.12 0.40 20.32
N PRO A 200 12.80 0.15 20.27
CA PRO A 200 11.76 1.19 20.23
C PRO A 200 11.85 2.21 21.37
N ALA A 201 12.16 1.76 22.60
CA ALA A 201 12.28 2.62 23.78
C ALA A 201 13.42 3.65 23.65
N VAL A 202 14.48 3.29 22.92
CA VAL A 202 15.68 4.13 22.75
C VAL A 202 15.55 5.11 21.58
N ARG A 203 14.64 4.87 20.63
CA ARG A 203 14.51 5.70 19.42
C ARG A 203 14.28 7.17 19.72
N LEU A 204 13.35 7.48 20.65
CA LEU A 204 13.06 8.87 21.01
C LEU A 204 14.29 9.57 21.61
N PRO A 205 14.89 9.10 22.71
CA PRO A 205 16.03 9.78 23.31
C PRO A 205 17.25 9.85 22.38
N ALA A 206 17.48 8.83 21.55
CA ALA A 206 18.55 8.83 20.56
C ALA A 206 18.35 9.93 19.50
N LEU A 207 17.15 10.01 18.90
CA LEU A 207 16.85 11.03 17.88
C LEU A 207 16.85 12.44 18.47
N LEU A 208 16.39 12.61 19.71
CA LEU A 208 16.49 13.87 20.45
C LEU A 208 17.95 14.31 20.61
N TYR A 209 18.82 13.39 21.03
CA TYR A 209 20.25 13.67 21.15
C TYR A 209 20.85 14.08 19.80
N VAL A 210 20.64 13.29 18.75
CA VAL A 210 21.16 13.58 17.40
C VAL A 210 20.67 14.94 16.88
N ASN A 211 19.38 15.24 17.02
CA ASN A 211 18.82 16.53 16.62
C ASN A 211 19.37 17.72 17.42
N THR A 212 19.71 17.51 18.70
CA THR A 212 20.34 18.53 19.55
C THR A 212 21.79 18.82 19.13
N LYS A 213 22.47 17.83 18.56
CA LYS A 213 23.86 17.95 18.07
C LYS A 213 24.00 18.47 16.66
N LEU A 214 22.91 18.47 15.90
CA LEU A 214 22.87 19.02 14.56
C LEU A 214 22.91 20.55 14.60
N ASP A 215 23.99 21.16 14.10
CA ASP A 215 24.05 22.60 13.85
C ASP A 215 23.40 22.91 12.50
N LYS A 216 22.20 23.51 12.55
CA LYS A 216 21.41 23.85 11.36
C LYS A 216 22.05 24.94 10.48
N ASN A 217 23.04 25.66 11.01
CA ASN A 217 23.72 26.74 10.28
C ASN A 217 24.96 26.26 9.55
N ARG A 218 25.37 25.00 9.75
CA ARG A 218 26.54 24.41 9.11
C ARG A 218 26.12 23.43 8.01
N PRO A 219 26.90 23.35 6.91
CA PRO A 219 26.64 22.36 5.86
C PRO A 219 26.78 20.94 6.41
N VAL A 220 26.03 20.01 5.80
CA VAL A 220 26.00 18.58 6.16
C VAL A 220 27.38 17.94 6.03
N ASP A 221 28.16 18.32 5.01
CA ASP A 221 29.53 17.83 4.77
C ASP A 221 30.48 18.07 5.95
N GLU A 222 30.32 19.18 6.68
CA GLU A 222 31.15 19.49 7.85
C GLU A 222 30.75 18.72 9.11
N GLN A 223 29.60 18.04 9.07
CA GLN A 223 29.02 17.30 10.19
C GLN A 223 28.86 15.81 9.86
N HIS A 224 29.64 15.29 8.90
CA HIS A 224 29.54 13.90 8.41
C HIS A 224 29.63 12.84 9.52
N HIS A 225 30.35 13.14 10.61
CA HIS A 225 30.49 12.27 11.77
C HIS A 225 29.14 11.92 12.46
N LEU A 226 28.07 12.69 12.25
CA LEU A 226 26.72 12.36 12.76
C LEU A 226 26.04 11.24 11.97
N PHE A 227 26.42 11.05 10.70
CA PHE A 227 25.71 10.22 9.72
C PHE A 227 26.43 8.90 9.42
N CYS A 228 27.41 8.55 10.25
CA CYS A 228 28.31 7.40 10.05
C CYS A 228 27.54 6.15 9.59
N ASN A 229 28.02 5.53 8.51
CA ASN A 229 27.37 4.41 7.83
C ASN A 229 25.93 4.73 7.35
N PRO A 230 25.78 5.33 6.16
CA PRO A 230 24.48 5.72 5.62
C PRO A 230 23.46 4.59 5.53
N GLU A 231 23.89 3.35 5.25
CA GLU A 231 23.00 2.18 5.15
C GLU A 231 22.34 1.89 6.50
N LEU A 232 23.15 1.79 7.56
CA LEU A 232 22.65 1.55 8.92
C LEU A 232 21.73 2.69 9.39
N MET A 233 22.13 3.94 9.14
CA MET A 233 21.31 5.10 9.49
C MET A 233 19.96 5.06 8.77
N VAL A 234 19.93 4.78 7.46
CA VAL A 234 18.67 4.68 6.71
C VAL A 234 17.78 3.57 7.26
N GLU A 235 18.32 2.40 7.60
CA GLU A 235 17.55 1.33 8.26
C GLU A 235 16.98 1.77 9.61
N ALA A 236 17.79 2.45 10.42
CA ALA A 236 17.37 2.97 11.72
C ALA A 236 16.24 4.01 11.57
N LEU A 237 16.35 4.91 10.60
CA LEU A 237 15.33 5.91 10.28
C LEU A 237 14.04 5.25 9.75
N CYS A 238 14.13 4.19 8.95
CA CYS A 238 12.97 3.40 8.51
C CYS A 238 12.28 2.69 9.68
N ALA A 239 13.05 2.16 10.64
CA ALA A 239 12.52 1.60 11.88
C ALA A 239 11.81 2.66 12.74
N ALA A 240 12.35 3.88 12.81
CA ALA A 240 11.72 5.02 13.49
C ALA A 240 10.44 5.50 12.77
N ALA A 241 10.40 5.46 11.44
CA ALA A 241 9.21 5.78 10.66
C ALA A 241 8.07 4.79 10.92
N GLY A 242 8.40 3.52 11.12
CA GLY A 242 7.46 2.46 11.48
C GLY A 242 7.06 2.41 12.96
N ASP A 243 7.56 3.32 13.80
CA ASP A 243 7.32 3.26 15.25
C ASP A 243 5.85 3.54 15.61
N THR A 244 5.21 2.58 16.28
CA THR A 244 3.80 2.66 16.70
C THR A 244 3.62 3.21 18.12
N GLY A 245 4.72 3.47 18.84
CA GLY A 245 4.76 4.11 20.15
C GLY A 245 4.51 5.62 20.08
N SER A 246 5.31 6.41 20.79
CA SER A 246 5.11 7.86 20.87
C SER A 246 5.25 8.54 19.49
N PRO A 247 4.29 9.38 19.05
CA PRO A 247 4.43 10.19 17.83
C PRO A 247 5.67 11.08 17.81
N LEU A 248 6.26 11.37 18.97
CA LEU A 248 7.49 12.16 19.09
C LEU A 248 8.69 11.51 18.37
N VAL A 249 8.73 10.18 18.24
CA VAL A 249 9.78 9.48 17.48
C VAL A 249 9.73 9.91 16.02
N GLN A 250 8.56 9.79 15.39
CA GLN A 250 8.35 10.16 13.98
C GLN A 250 8.48 11.67 13.75
N ARG A 251 8.12 12.50 14.74
CA ARG A 251 8.35 13.96 14.65
C ARG A 251 9.84 14.29 14.59
N ASN A 252 10.63 13.73 15.51
CA ASN A 252 12.08 13.95 15.53
C ASN A 252 12.78 13.37 14.29
N LEU A 253 12.32 12.22 13.80
CA LEU A 253 12.74 11.67 12.51
C LEU A 253 12.49 12.65 11.36
N LEU A 254 11.26 13.17 11.22
CA LEU A 254 10.93 14.07 10.11
C LEU A 254 11.65 15.42 10.26
N ASP A 255 11.84 15.92 11.48
CA ASP A 255 12.64 17.13 11.75
C ASP A 255 14.12 16.92 11.33
N PHE A 256 14.68 15.74 11.61
CA PHE A 256 16.00 15.33 11.15
C PHE A 256 16.09 15.28 9.62
N LEU A 257 15.17 14.56 8.96
CA LEU A 257 15.14 14.42 7.50
C LEU A 257 14.95 15.78 6.79
N CYS A 258 14.04 16.62 7.28
CA CYS A 258 13.82 17.97 6.73
C CYS A 258 15.08 18.84 6.76
N THR A 259 15.91 18.67 7.80
CA THR A 259 17.08 19.51 8.02
C THR A 259 18.31 18.98 7.30
N VAL A 260 18.54 17.66 7.33
CA VAL A 260 19.78 17.04 6.85
C VAL A 260 19.64 16.47 5.44
N PHE A 261 18.49 15.86 5.14
CA PHE A 261 18.28 15.10 3.92
C PHE A 261 17.02 15.57 3.16
N PRO A 262 16.99 16.81 2.65
CA PRO A 262 16.08 17.19 1.57
C PRO A 262 16.15 16.17 0.41
N LEU A 263 15.04 15.99 -0.32
CA LEU A 263 14.92 14.92 -1.32
C LEU A 263 15.77 15.13 -2.59
N ASP A 264 16.38 16.31 -2.75
CA ASP A 264 17.38 16.65 -3.79
C ASP A 264 18.82 16.66 -3.25
N SER A 265 19.02 16.29 -1.99
CA SER A 265 20.32 16.30 -1.35
C SER A 265 21.27 15.26 -1.98
N PRO A 266 22.52 15.63 -2.32
CA PRO A 266 23.49 14.70 -2.92
C PRO A 266 24.08 13.71 -1.90
N HIS A 267 23.77 13.86 -0.61
CA HIS A 267 24.38 13.08 0.48
C HIS A 267 23.81 11.67 0.62
N LEU A 268 22.66 11.39 -0.01
CA LEU A 268 22.05 10.06 -0.07
C LEU A 268 21.76 9.67 -1.53
N SER A 269 21.82 8.38 -1.82
CA SER A 269 21.45 7.86 -3.13
C SER A 269 19.93 7.93 -3.34
N SER A 270 19.49 7.92 -4.60
CA SER A 270 18.06 7.81 -4.92
C SER A 270 17.42 6.56 -4.29
N ALA A 271 18.13 5.44 -4.24
CA ALA A 271 17.65 4.21 -3.59
C ALA A 271 17.40 4.39 -2.08
N HIS A 272 18.26 5.15 -1.39
CA HIS A 272 18.03 5.49 0.02
C HIS A 272 16.76 6.33 0.21
N PHE A 273 16.53 7.32 -0.66
CA PHE A 273 15.32 8.14 -0.60
C PHE A 273 14.05 7.35 -0.90
N VAL A 274 14.09 6.48 -1.91
CA VAL A 274 12.99 5.56 -2.22
C VAL A 274 12.63 4.71 -1.00
N LYS A 275 13.63 4.14 -0.33
CA LYS A 275 13.44 3.36 0.89
C LYS A 275 12.87 4.20 2.05
N LEU A 276 13.39 5.41 2.29
CA LEU A 276 12.84 6.31 3.30
C LEU A 276 11.37 6.67 3.00
N LEU A 277 11.03 6.96 1.74
CA LEU A 277 9.66 7.27 1.31
C LEU A 277 8.71 6.07 1.49
N GLN A 278 9.17 4.84 1.23
CA GLN A 278 8.40 3.61 1.49
C GLN A 278 7.94 3.49 2.94
N HIS A 279 8.65 4.08 3.89
CA HIS A 279 8.29 4.05 5.31
C HIS A 279 7.62 5.35 5.77
N CYS A 280 8.17 6.51 5.41
CA CYS A 280 7.72 7.82 5.89
C CYS A 280 6.36 8.25 5.34
N LEU A 281 6.00 7.89 4.09
CA LEU A 281 4.70 8.27 3.51
C LEU A 281 3.52 7.74 4.35
N PHE A 282 3.66 6.54 4.92
CA PHE A 282 2.60 5.92 5.72
C PHE A 282 2.42 6.52 7.11
N VAL A 283 3.28 7.46 7.53
CA VAL A 283 3.07 8.21 8.79
C VAL A 283 1.73 8.96 8.78
N VAL A 284 1.26 9.38 7.59
CA VAL A 284 -0.06 10.03 7.42
C VAL A 284 -1.22 9.16 7.92
N LEU A 285 -1.06 7.84 7.95
CA LEU A 285 -2.08 6.91 8.44
C LEU A 285 -2.37 7.06 9.94
N ARG A 286 -1.49 7.72 10.71
CA ARG A 286 -1.74 8.02 12.13
C ARG A 286 -2.74 9.16 12.35
N ARG A 287 -3.05 9.94 11.30
CA ARG A 287 -3.95 11.10 11.37
C ARG A 287 -3.53 12.16 12.41
N ASP A 288 -2.22 12.34 12.60
CA ASP A 288 -1.65 13.38 13.46
C ASP A 288 -1.24 14.59 12.61
N MET A 289 -1.87 15.74 12.86
CA MET A 289 -1.64 16.96 12.07
C MET A 289 -0.20 17.47 12.14
N SER A 290 0.48 17.28 13.28
CA SER A 290 1.86 17.71 13.49
C SER A 290 2.84 16.86 12.69
N LEU A 291 2.55 15.57 12.53
CA LEU A 291 3.28 14.66 11.64
C LEU A 291 3.01 14.98 10.17
N ASN A 292 1.74 15.13 9.79
CA ASN A 292 1.35 15.44 8.41
C ASN A 292 2.04 16.73 7.92
N ARG A 293 2.06 17.77 8.76
CA ARG A 293 2.73 19.03 8.44
C ARG A 293 4.22 18.84 8.15
N ARG A 294 4.94 18.06 8.96
CA ARG A 294 6.37 17.79 8.77
C ARG A 294 6.64 16.92 7.55
N LEU A 295 5.81 15.91 7.32
CA LEU A 295 5.91 15.08 6.12
C LEU A 295 5.74 15.95 4.86
N PHE A 296 4.67 16.75 4.79
CA PHE A 296 4.43 17.62 3.65
C PHE A 296 5.51 18.68 3.48
N GLN A 297 6.05 19.22 4.57
CA GLN A 297 7.21 20.09 4.51
C GLN A 297 8.41 19.38 3.90
N TRP A 298 8.74 18.15 4.34
CA TRP A 298 9.85 17.39 3.76
C TRP A 298 9.68 17.14 2.26
N LEU A 299 8.46 16.79 1.83
CA LEU A 299 8.13 16.55 0.42
C LEU A 299 8.21 17.82 -0.44
N LEU A 300 8.09 19.00 0.15
CA LEU A 300 8.01 20.28 -0.56
C LEU A 300 9.22 21.20 -0.33
N ASN A 301 10.24 20.75 0.42
CA ASN A 301 11.38 21.58 0.80
C ASN A 301 12.64 21.25 -0.01
N PRO A 302 13.01 22.04 -1.04
CA PRO A 302 14.26 21.87 -1.77
C PRO A 302 15.48 22.28 -0.94
N THR A 303 16.65 21.73 -1.27
CA THR A 303 17.92 22.06 -0.61
C THR A 303 18.18 23.56 -0.64
N GLY A 304 18.57 24.13 0.52
CA GLY A 304 18.84 25.56 0.68
C GLY A 304 17.63 26.42 1.04
N SER A 305 16.43 25.83 1.09
CA SER A 305 15.21 26.50 1.54
C SER A 305 15.05 26.32 3.05
N ASN A 306 15.33 27.37 3.84
CA ASN A 306 15.03 27.38 5.27
C ASN A 306 13.54 27.66 5.52
N LEU A 307 12.65 26.83 4.97
CA LEU A 307 11.24 26.84 5.36
C LEU A 307 11.16 26.33 6.80
N ALA A 308 11.00 27.24 7.76
CA ALA A 308 10.79 26.86 9.15
C ALA A 308 9.56 25.94 9.27
N VAL A 309 9.57 24.99 10.21
CA VAL A 309 8.41 24.10 10.47
C VAL A 309 7.14 24.89 10.75
N SER A 310 7.27 26.08 11.33
CA SER A 310 6.17 27.02 11.57
C SER A 310 5.68 27.80 10.35
N GLY A 311 6.39 27.74 9.22
CA GLY A 311 6.18 28.57 8.04
C GLY A 311 5.60 27.86 6.82
N VAL A 312 5.07 26.63 6.93
CA VAL A 312 4.26 26.06 5.83
C VAL A 312 3.11 27.03 5.56
N PRO A 313 3.04 27.67 4.38
CA PRO A 313 1.94 28.56 4.06
C PRO A 313 0.64 27.77 4.11
N VAL A 314 -0.25 28.17 5.00
CA VAL A 314 -1.66 27.77 4.96
C VAL A 314 -2.31 28.72 3.97
N GLY A 315 -2.11 28.46 2.67
CA GLY A 315 -2.56 29.32 1.59
C GLY A 315 -1.79 29.11 0.30
N ASP A 316 -2.35 29.67 -0.78
CA ASP A 316 -1.93 29.62 -2.19
C ASP A 316 -0.57 30.31 -2.50
N ASP A 317 0.31 30.43 -1.49
CA ASP A 317 1.66 30.92 -1.68
C ASP A 317 2.42 29.84 -2.44
N ARG A 318 2.65 30.11 -3.73
CA ARG A 318 3.29 29.25 -4.73
C ARG A 318 4.53 28.52 -4.19
N ILE A 319 4.28 27.38 -3.55
CA ILE A 319 5.25 26.32 -3.40
C ILE A 319 5.62 25.94 -4.83
N ASP A 320 6.93 25.93 -5.14
CA ASP A 320 7.37 25.57 -6.49
C ASP A 320 6.99 24.12 -6.78
N SER A 321 5.79 23.92 -7.35
CA SER A 321 5.30 22.61 -7.74
C SER A 321 6.24 21.94 -8.74
N SER A 322 7.10 22.71 -9.43
CA SER A 322 8.14 22.16 -10.31
C SER A 322 9.07 21.23 -9.54
N PHE A 323 9.49 21.59 -8.32
CA PHE A 323 10.37 20.74 -7.51
C PHE A 323 9.69 19.41 -7.18
N PHE A 324 8.48 19.46 -6.63
CA PHE A 324 7.74 18.27 -6.25
C PHE A 324 7.48 17.36 -7.46
N LEU A 325 6.97 17.93 -8.56
CA LEU A 325 6.61 17.17 -9.75
C LEU A 325 7.82 16.57 -10.47
N LYS A 326 8.97 17.25 -10.50
CA LYS A 326 10.17 16.77 -11.23
C LYS A 326 11.08 15.88 -10.40
N THR A 327 11.20 16.14 -9.10
CA THR A 327 12.19 15.46 -8.25
C THR A 327 11.53 14.44 -7.32
N VAL A 328 10.48 14.84 -6.61
CA VAL A 328 9.90 14.04 -5.51
C VAL A 328 8.89 13.01 -6.01
N LEU A 329 8.03 13.40 -6.94
CA LEU A 329 6.98 12.53 -7.47
C LEU A 329 7.54 11.24 -8.12
N PRO A 330 8.61 11.27 -8.93
CA PRO A 330 9.23 10.04 -9.45
C PRO A 330 9.75 9.11 -8.34
N LEU A 331 10.33 9.66 -7.26
CA LEU A 331 10.80 8.87 -6.12
C LEU A 331 9.62 8.22 -5.37
N ILE A 332 8.49 8.93 -5.23
CA ILE A 332 7.26 8.39 -4.64
C ILE A 332 6.69 7.27 -5.52
N GLN A 333 6.65 7.46 -6.84
CA GLN A 333 6.17 6.43 -7.78
C GLN A 333 6.99 5.15 -7.64
N GLN A 334 8.33 5.28 -7.64
CA GLN A 334 9.22 4.13 -7.45
C GLN A 334 9.01 3.47 -6.08
N ALA A 335 8.96 4.27 -5.01
CA ALA A 335 8.72 3.78 -3.66
C ALA A 335 7.42 2.96 -3.55
N LEU A 336 6.32 3.49 -4.09
CA LEU A 336 5.02 2.81 -4.04
C LEU A 336 4.94 1.61 -4.98
N ASN A 337 5.62 1.64 -6.12
CA ASN A 337 5.72 0.49 -7.03
C ASN A 337 6.46 -0.70 -6.36
N GLU A 338 7.60 -0.43 -5.73
CA GLU A 338 8.36 -1.41 -4.96
C GLU A 338 7.55 -1.92 -3.75
N TYR A 339 6.89 -1.03 -3.01
CA TYR A 339 6.03 -1.39 -1.88
C TYR A 339 4.85 -2.29 -2.29
N LEU A 340 4.19 -1.97 -3.42
CA LEU A 340 3.08 -2.75 -3.96
C LEU A 340 3.50 -4.13 -4.48
N SER A 341 4.78 -4.34 -4.75
CA SER A 341 5.33 -5.63 -5.15
C SER A 341 5.38 -6.65 -3.99
N LEU A 342 5.26 -6.18 -2.74
CA LEU A 342 5.11 -7.05 -1.57
C LEU A 342 3.69 -7.65 -1.47
N ASP A 343 3.53 -8.82 -0.83
CA ASP A 343 2.20 -9.42 -0.61
C ASP A 343 1.49 -8.79 0.60
N THR A 344 2.18 -8.77 1.73
CA THR A 344 1.71 -8.26 3.02
C THR A 344 2.85 -7.59 3.77
N VAL A 345 2.51 -6.70 4.70
CA VAL A 345 3.47 -6.14 5.65
C VAL A 345 3.03 -6.40 7.08
N GLU A 346 4.00 -6.61 7.97
CA GLU A 346 3.78 -6.67 9.40
C GLU A 346 3.74 -5.26 9.98
N ILE A 347 2.70 -4.96 10.74
CA ILE A 347 2.64 -3.73 11.52
C ILE A 347 3.10 -4.06 12.94
N PRO A 348 4.11 -3.36 13.49
CA PRO A 348 4.50 -3.55 14.88
C PRO A 348 3.32 -3.24 15.80
N ALA A 349 2.90 -4.20 16.62
CA ALA A 349 1.85 -3.97 17.58
C ALA A 349 2.20 -2.77 18.48
N PRO A 350 1.25 -1.88 18.79
CA PRO A 350 1.49 -0.90 19.83
C PRO A 350 1.94 -1.66 21.09
N PRO A 351 2.96 -1.16 21.82
CA PRO A 351 3.43 -1.81 23.01
C PRO A 351 2.21 -2.05 23.92
N PRO A 352 1.98 -3.28 24.40
CA PRO A 352 0.85 -3.52 25.26
C PRO A 352 1.08 -2.69 26.52
N ASN A 353 0.22 -1.71 26.80
CA ASN A 353 0.03 -1.20 28.16
C ASN A 353 -0.56 -2.28 29.10
N LEU A 354 -0.25 -3.57 28.87
CA LEU A 354 -0.80 -4.75 29.51
C LEU A 354 0.22 -5.91 29.64
N VAL A 355 1.54 -5.66 29.55
CA VAL A 355 2.53 -6.67 30.03
C VAL A 355 2.56 -6.73 31.58
N GLN A 356 1.83 -5.83 32.26
CA GLN A 356 1.66 -5.87 33.72
C GLN A 356 0.87 -7.09 34.23
N PHE A 357 0.31 -7.94 33.35
CA PHE A 357 -0.48 -9.13 33.70
C PHE A 357 -0.07 -10.45 33.03
N GLY A 358 1.10 -10.54 32.39
CA GLY A 358 1.68 -11.84 31.99
C GLY A 358 0.89 -12.65 30.94
N LEU A 359 0.10 -12.01 30.08
CA LEU A 359 -0.50 -12.65 28.91
C LEU A 359 0.45 -12.54 27.70
N PRO A 360 0.69 -13.62 26.94
CA PRO A 360 1.51 -13.55 25.74
C PRO A 360 0.86 -12.63 24.68
N PRO A 361 1.65 -11.88 23.91
CA PRO A 361 1.14 -11.13 22.77
C PRO A 361 0.44 -12.10 21.82
N ARG A 362 -0.75 -11.76 21.31
CA ARG A 362 -1.34 -12.50 20.20
C ARG A 362 -0.46 -12.28 18.97
N GLU A 363 0.43 -13.20 18.68
CA GLU A 363 1.35 -13.18 17.52
C GLU A 363 0.62 -13.24 16.16
N SER A 364 -0.71 -13.40 16.12
CA SER A 364 -1.42 -13.85 14.91
C SER A 364 -2.18 -12.80 14.10
N GLU A 365 -2.27 -11.50 14.44
CA GLU A 365 -3.19 -10.59 13.73
C GLU A 365 -2.71 -9.14 13.50
N GLN A 366 -1.57 -8.92 12.83
CA GLN A 366 -1.23 -7.59 12.28
C GLN A 366 -0.57 -7.59 10.89
N THR A 367 -0.70 -8.68 10.14
CA THR A 367 -0.34 -8.69 8.71
C THR A 367 -1.42 -7.97 7.92
N VAL A 368 -1.05 -6.92 7.19
CA VAL A 368 -1.99 -6.14 6.37
C VAL A 368 -1.57 -6.18 4.92
N LEU A 369 -2.55 -6.30 4.03
CA LEU A 369 -2.35 -6.18 2.59
C LEU A 369 -1.77 -4.81 2.24
N VAL A 370 -0.73 -4.78 1.41
CA VAL A 370 -0.09 -3.52 1.01
C VAL A 370 -1.07 -2.60 0.26
N GLU A 371 -1.99 -3.17 -0.51
CA GLU A 371 -3.00 -2.44 -1.28
C GLU A 371 -3.95 -1.68 -0.37
N VAL A 372 -4.39 -2.29 0.73
CA VAL A 372 -5.25 -1.62 1.72
C VAL A 372 -4.54 -0.40 2.29
N ARG A 373 -3.24 -0.52 2.59
CA ARG A 373 -2.43 0.59 3.11
C ARG A 373 -2.25 1.68 2.06
N VAL A 374 -1.95 1.32 0.81
CA VAL A 374 -1.79 2.27 -0.30
C VAL A 374 -3.10 2.99 -0.62
N CYS A 375 -4.26 2.31 -0.64
CA CYS A 375 -5.55 2.98 -0.79
C CYS A 375 -5.79 4.03 0.30
N ARG A 376 -5.49 3.70 1.57
CA ARG A 376 -5.64 4.64 2.69
C ARG A 376 -4.63 5.78 2.63
N LEU A 377 -3.41 5.51 2.18
CA LEU A 377 -2.39 6.53 1.93
C LEU A 377 -2.90 7.52 0.87
N LEU A 378 -3.34 7.02 -0.28
CA LEU A 378 -3.87 7.85 -1.36
C LEU A 378 -5.09 8.67 -0.92
N LEU A 379 -5.95 8.12 -0.06
CA LEU A 379 -7.08 8.83 0.56
C LEU A 379 -6.59 9.98 1.45
N TYR A 380 -5.68 9.73 2.38
CA TYR A 380 -5.25 10.76 3.35
C TYR A 380 -4.31 11.80 2.75
N LEU A 381 -3.60 11.50 1.67
CA LEU A 381 -2.85 12.52 0.92
C LEU A 381 -3.76 13.56 0.26
N GLN A 382 -5.05 13.27 0.06
CA GLN A 382 -6.00 14.25 -0.49
C GLN A 382 -6.25 15.44 0.45
N ASP A 383 -5.91 15.32 1.74
CA ASP A 383 -5.95 16.44 2.70
C ASP A 383 -4.98 17.58 2.28
N ARG A 384 -4.00 17.30 1.40
CA ARG A 384 -3.13 18.29 0.78
C ARG A 384 -3.13 18.14 -0.75
N PRO A 385 -4.08 18.77 -1.47
CA PRO A 385 -4.33 18.52 -2.89
C PRO A 385 -3.12 18.71 -3.82
N GLU A 386 -2.18 19.60 -3.50
CA GLU A 386 -0.98 19.85 -4.30
C GLU A 386 -0.03 18.65 -4.33
N ILE A 387 -0.09 17.80 -3.29
CA ILE A 387 0.63 16.52 -3.20
C ILE A 387 -0.30 15.37 -3.59
N GLY A 388 -1.51 15.35 -3.04
CA GLY A 388 -2.46 14.26 -3.18
C GLY A 388 -2.90 14.00 -4.61
N LYS A 389 -3.20 15.05 -5.40
CA LYS A 389 -3.68 14.88 -6.78
C LYS A 389 -2.60 14.32 -7.72
N PRO A 390 -1.35 14.86 -7.76
CA PRO A 390 -0.31 14.28 -8.60
C PRO A 390 0.06 12.84 -8.18
N VAL A 391 0.18 12.57 -6.87
CA VAL A 391 0.50 11.22 -6.39
C VAL A 391 -0.60 10.23 -6.77
N LEU A 392 -1.88 10.61 -6.64
CA LEU A 392 -3.01 9.80 -7.05
C LEU A 392 -3.00 9.51 -8.55
N SER A 393 -2.86 10.54 -9.39
CA SER A 393 -2.88 10.43 -10.85
C SER A 393 -1.84 9.44 -11.37
N GLU A 394 -0.63 9.51 -10.83
CA GLU A 394 0.49 8.70 -11.31
C GLU A 394 0.53 7.30 -10.67
N THR A 395 0.11 7.16 -9.42
CA THR A 395 0.25 5.89 -8.69
C THR A 395 -0.98 4.99 -8.86
N LEU A 396 -2.18 5.54 -9.07
CA LEU A 396 -3.40 4.73 -9.19
C LEU A 396 -3.35 3.73 -10.37
N PRO A 397 -2.84 4.09 -11.57
CA PRO A 397 -2.59 3.12 -12.63
C PRO A 397 -1.64 1.98 -12.21
N ILE A 398 -0.52 2.32 -11.54
CA ILE A 398 0.47 1.36 -11.04
C ILE A 398 -0.18 0.41 -10.02
N PHE A 399 -0.95 0.96 -9.07
CA PHE A 399 -1.72 0.21 -8.09
C PHE A 399 -2.65 -0.83 -8.74
N LEU A 400 -3.40 -0.41 -9.76
CA LEU A 400 -4.34 -1.29 -10.45
C LEU A 400 -3.63 -2.39 -11.25
N ILE A 401 -2.52 -2.06 -11.92
CA ILE A 401 -1.69 -3.04 -12.64
C ILE A 401 -1.10 -4.06 -11.65
N LYS A 402 -0.49 -3.60 -10.55
CA LYS A 402 0.08 -4.49 -9.51
C LYS A 402 -0.97 -5.39 -8.89
N LEU A 403 -2.20 -4.91 -8.74
CA LEU A 403 -3.31 -5.74 -8.26
C LEU A 403 -3.71 -6.81 -9.29
N VAL A 404 -3.74 -6.46 -10.58
CA VAL A 404 -3.99 -7.40 -11.69
C VAL A 404 -2.90 -8.47 -11.77
N GLU A 405 -1.62 -8.11 -11.62
CA GLU A 405 -0.49 -9.05 -11.63
C GLU A 405 -0.57 -10.08 -10.49
N LYS A 406 -1.27 -9.76 -9.39
CA LYS A 406 -1.50 -10.68 -8.25
C LYS A 406 -2.64 -11.66 -8.49
N ASP A 407 -3.44 -11.47 -9.53
CA ASP A 407 -4.46 -12.45 -9.95
C ASP A 407 -3.76 -13.69 -10.54
N PRO A 408 -4.01 -14.91 -10.02
CA PRO A 408 -3.45 -16.14 -10.58
C PRO A 408 -3.66 -16.27 -12.09
N LYS A 409 -4.78 -15.79 -12.63
CA LYS A 409 -5.11 -15.84 -14.07
C LYS A 409 -4.21 -14.99 -14.95
N ASN A 410 -3.58 -13.97 -14.35
CA ASN A 410 -2.78 -12.97 -15.04
C ASN A 410 -1.28 -13.11 -14.72
N ARG A 411 -0.88 -14.12 -13.95
CA ARG A 411 0.53 -14.46 -13.72
C ARG A 411 1.13 -14.90 -15.06
N GLY A 412 2.08 -14.12 -15.59
CA GLY A 412 2.72 -14.41 -16.89
C GLY A 412 2.11 -13.68 -18.08
N LEU A 413 1.41 -12.56 -17.87
CA LEU A 413 1.10 -11.60 -18.95
C LEU A 413 2.36 -10.91 -19.54
N GLU A 414 3.57 -11.31 -19.14
CA GLU A 414 4.79 -11.04 -19.90
C GLU A 414 4.67 -11.67 -21.28
N TYR A 415 4.68 -10.84 -22.31
CA TYR A 415 4.67 -11.29 -23.71
C TYR A 415 5.99 -11.99 -24.03
N ASN A 416 6.12 -13.25 -23.62
CA ASN A 416 7.08 -14.18 -24.19
C ASN A 416 6.40 -14.88 -25.37
N GLU A 417 6.94 -14.68 -26.58
CA GLU A 417 6.44 -15.24 -27.84
C GLU A 417 6.30 -16.78 -27.86
N GLU A 418 6.83 -17.48 -26.86
CA GLU A 418 6.94 -18.95 -26.87
C GLU A 418 5.87 -19.74 -26.09
N ILE A 419 4.84 -19.12 -25.50
CA ILE A 419 3.77 -19.90 -24.83
C ILE A 419 2.40 -19.60 -25.42
N ARG A 420 2.21 -19.99 -26.68
CA ARG A 420 0.90 -20.36 -27.22
C ARG A 420 0.79 -21.88 -27.31
N SER A 421 0.44 -22.51 -26.19
CA SER A 421 -0.34 -23.76 -26.22
C SER A 421 -1.73 -23.48 -25.67
N PHE A 422 -2.56 -22.85 -26.52
CA PHE A 422 -4.00 -22.90 -26.40
C PHE A 422 -4.43 -24.38 -26.31
N TYR A 423 -5.29 -24.70 -25.34
CA TYR A 423 -5.77 -26.04 -24.95
C TYR A 423 -4.88 -26.85 -23.98
N GLY A 424 -4.53 -26.25 -22.83
CA GLY A 424 -4.19 -26.98 -21.61
C GLY A 424 -5.22 -26.68 -20.52
N SER A 425 -5.99 -27.69 -20.11
CA SER A 425 -6.96 -27.58 -19.01
C SER A 425 -6.24 -27.55 -17.66
N ASP A 426 -5.55 -26.46 -17.33
CA ASP A 426 -5.11 -26.26 -15.96
C ASP A 426 -6.31 -25.75 -15.15
N LYS A 427 -6.97 -26.70 -14.47
CA LYS A 427 -7.86 -26.38 -13.37
C LYS A 427 -7.03 -25.68 -12.31
N GLU A 428 -7.00 -24.34 -12.36
CA GLU A 428 -6.45 -23.51 -11.29
C GLU A 428 -7.00 -24.00 -9.94
N PRO A 429 -6.16 -24.12 -8.89
CA PRO A 429 -6.62 -24.56 -7.59
C PRO A 429 -7.74 -23.63 -7.11
N LEU A 430 -8.90 -24.20 -6.76
CA LEU A 430 -10.07 -23.46 -6.26
C LEU A 430 -9.70 -22.51 -5.09
N ASP A 431 -8.70 -22.90 -4.30
CA ASP A 431 -8.18 -22.15 -3.16
C ASP A 431 -7.53 -20.81 -3.54
N GLU A 432 -6.75 -20.74 -4.62
CA GLU A 432 -6.08 -19.49 -5.05
C GLU A 432 -7.09 -18.45 -5.55
N ARG A 433 -8.11 -18.90 -6.30
CA ARG A 433 -9.21 -18.03 -6.74
C ARG A 433 -10.00 -17.47 -5.56
N GLN A 434 -10.26 -18.31 -4.55
CA GLN A 434 -10.98 -17.89 -3.35
C GLN A 434 -10.14 -16.90 -2.52
N ARG A 435 -8.83 -17.11 -2.43
CA ARG A 435 -7.89 -16.18 -1.79
C ARG A 435 -7.85 -14.83 -2.49
N TYR A 436 -7.79 -14.80 -3.81
CA TYR A 436 -7.81 -13.55 -4.58
C TYR A 436 -9.14 -12.81 -4.43
N LYS A 437 -10.27 -13.53 -4.47
CA LYS A 437 -11.58 -12.93 -4.21
C LYS A 437 -11.64 -12.27 -2.83
N LYS A 438 -11.18 -12.97 -1.79
CA LYS A 438 -11.08 -12.39 -0.43
C LYS A 438 -10.18 -11.16 -0.39
N ARG A 439 -9.05 -11.18 -1.11
CA ARG A 439 -8.15 -10.01 -1.24
C ARG A 439 -8.90 -8.79 -1.79
N LEU A 440 -9.70 -8.97 -2.85
CA LEU A 440 -10.51 -7.89 -3.43
C LEU A 440 -11.55 -7.38 -2.45
N GLU A 441 -12.22 -8.26 -1.70
CA GLU A 441 -13.18 -7.89 -0.65
C GLU A 441 -12.52 -7.03 0.45
N ASP A 442 -11.32 -7.41 0.91
CA ASP A 442 -10.56 -6.67 1.91
C ASP A 442 -10.11 -5.26 1.41
N ILE A 443 -9.78 -5.16 0.12
CA ILE A 443 -9.39 -3.89 -0.52
C ILE A 443 -10.60 -2.98 -0.78
N SER A 444 -11.73 -3.57 -1.19
CA SER A 444 -12.92 -2.86 -1.67
C SER A 444 -13.38 -1.76 -0.71
N LYS A 445 -13.39 -2.00 0.61
CA LYS A 445 -13.77 -0.97 1.59
C LYS A 445 -12.88 0.27 1.53
N SER A 446 -11.56 0.10 1.48
CA SER A 446 -10.63 1.24 1.47
C SER A 446 -10.61 1.93 0.10
N PHE A 447 -10.80 1.17 -0.97
CA PHE A 447 -10.91 1.69 -2.33
C PHE A 447 -12.16 2.57 -2.50
N ASN A 448 -13.34 2.13 -2.03
CA ASN A 448 -14.56 2.94 -2.13
C ASN A 448 -14.54 4.18 -1.21
N LEU A 449 -13.87 4.12 -0.06
CA LEU A 449 -13.64 5.32 0.75
C LEU A 449 -12.78 6.35 0.00
N LEU A 450 -11.74 5.91 -0.72
CA LEU A 450 -10.97 6.75 -1.61
C LEU A 450 -11.87 7.35 -2.71
N LEU A 451 -12.63 6.53 -3.44
CA LEU A 451 -13.50 7.03 -4.51
C LEU A 451 -14.53 8.06 -4.01
N THR A 452 -15.09 7.85 -2.81
CA THR A 452 -16.07 8.78 -2.20
C THR A 452 -15.45 10.13 -1.85
N SER A 453 -14.13 10.18 -1.63
CA SER A 453 -13.40 11.44 -1.37
C SER A 453 -13.06 12.23 -2.63
N LEU A 454 -13.26 11.65 -3.81
CA LEU A 454 -12.92 12.23 -5.11
C LEU A 454 -14.17 12.73 -5.83
N ASP A 455 -13.98 13.39 -6.98
CA ASP A 455 -15.08 13.83 -7.82
C ASP A 455 -15.93 12.64 -8.31
N ASP A 456 -17.25 12.84 -8.38
CA ASP A 456 -18.17 11.80 -8.84
C ASP A 456 -17.80 11.35 -10.26
N GLY A 457 -17.63 10.04 -10.44
CA GLY A 457 -17.19 9.46 -11.71
C GLY A 457 -15.68 9.53 -12.01
N PHE A 458 -14.85 10.01 -11.07
CA PHE A 458 -13.40 10.17 -11.26
C PHE A 458 -12.74 8.92 -11.88
N ILE A 459 -13.00 7.72 -11.33
CA ILE A 459 -12.36 6.49 -11.78
C ILE A 459 -12.69 6.16 -13.25
N TRP A 460 -13.94 6.41 -13.66
CA TRP A 460 -14.40 6.16 -15.03
C TRP A 460 -13.79 7.15 -16.02
N SER A 461 -13.71 8.42 -15.63
CA SER A 461 -13.03 9.46 -16.42
C SER A 461 -11.52 9.19 -16.56
N MET A 462 -10.88 8.75 -15.48
CA MET A 462 -9.47 8.36 -15.48
C MET A 462 -9.23 7.17 -16.42
N LEU A 463 -10.02 6.10 -16.32
CA LEU A 463 -9.91 4.94 -17.21
C LEU A 463 -10.14 5.31 -18.68
N ALA A 464 -11.13 6.16 -18.97
CA ALA A 464 -11.37 6.66 -20.32
C ALA A 464 -10.15 7.41 -20.86
N THR A 465 -9.65 8.39 -20.09
CA THR A 465 -8.50 9.22 -20.48
C THR A 465 -7.23 8.38 -20.67
N TRP A 466 -7.00 7.40 -19.78
CA TRP A 466 -5.88 6.47 -19.89
C TRP A 466 -5.97 5.65 -21.18
N PHE A 467 -7.13 5.07 -21.47
CA PHE A 467 -7.33 4.30 -22.70
C PHE A 467 -7.13 5.13 -23.97
N THR A 468 -7.73 6.32 -24.04
CA THR A 468 -7.53 7.25 -25.16
C THR A 468 -6.05 7.61 -25.33
N GLY A 469 -5.34 7.82 -24.22
CA GLY A 469 -3.90 8.05 -24.19
C GLY A 469 -3.10 6.88 -24.78
N LEU A 470 -3.48 5.64 -24.47
CA LEU A 470 -2.82 4.44 -25.01
C LEU A 470 -3.02 4.28 -26.52
N LEU A 471 -4.16 4.70 -27.08
CA LEU A 471 -4.41 4.58 -28.52
C LEU A 471 -3.89 5.77 -29.33
N SER A 472 -3.71 6.95 -28.72
CA SER A 472 -3.21 8.15 -29.41
C SER A 472 -1.68 8.15 -29.61
N LYS A 473 -0.92 7.46 -28.75
CA LYS A 473 0.53 7.28 -28.90
C LYS A 473 0.82 6.39 -30.12
N LYS A 474 1.36 6.98 -31.19
CA LYS A 474 1.67 6.26 -32.45
C LYS A 474 2.91 5.38 -32.35
N ASP A 475 3.84 5.70 -31.44
CA ASP A 475 5.07 4.93 -31.29
C ASP A 475 4.79 3.63 -30.51
N ALA A 476 5.23 2.51 -31.09
CA ALA A 476 5.21 1.21 -30.44
C ALA A 476 6.34 1.14 -29.40
N ASN A 477 6.12 1.73 -28.23
CA ASN A 477 6.97 1.51 -27.06
C ASN A 477 6.50 0.24 -26.33
N GLU A 478 7.43 -0.60 -25.85
CA GLU A 478 7.14 -1.80 -25.06
C GLU A 478 6.22 -1.48 -23.87
N GLU A 479 6.43 -0.32 -23.24
CA GLU A 479 5.59 0.18 -22.14
C GLU A 479 4.12 0.38 -22.56
N ARG A 480 3.88 0.89 -23.77
CA ARG A 480 2.51 1.09 -24.30
C ARG A 480 1.82 -0.26 -24.47
N LEU A 481 2.51 -1.23 -25.07
CA LEU A 481 1.97 -2.57 -25.29
C LEU A 481 1.70 -3.29 -23.96
N PHE A 482 2.61 -3.14 -22.99
CA PHE A 482 2.44 -3.64 -21.64
C PHE A 482 1.15 -3.09 -20.99
N GLN A 483 0.97 -1.77 -20.97
CA GLN A 483 -0.22 -1.16 -20.39
C GLN A 483 -1.50 -1.55 -21.14
N LEU A 484 -1.45 -1.61 -22.47
CA LEU A 484 -2.58 -2.02 -23.30
C LEU A 484 -3.00 -3.48 -23.04
N THR A 485 -2.04 -4.36 -22.76
CA THR A 485 -2.28 -5.76 -22.40
C THR A 485 -2.98 -5.91 -21.05
N HIS A 486 -2.61 -5.07 -20.07
CA HIS A 486 -3.17 -5.11 -18.71
C HIS A 486 -4.50 -4.35 -18.57
N PHE A 487 -4.75 -3.36 -19.43
CA PHE A 487 -5.91 -2.46 -19.32
C PHE A 487 -7.28 -3.17 -19.21
N PRO A 488 -7.60 -4.22 -20.02
CA PRO A 488 -8.88 -4.91 -19.90
C PRO A 488 -9.08 -5.59 -18.54
N ALA A 489 -8.01 -6.17 -17.98
CA ALA A 489 -8.04 -6.76 -16.65
C ALA A 489 -8.20 -5.68 -15.56
N VAL A 490 -7.53 -4.54 -15.72
CA VAL A 490 -7.70 -3.38 -14.82
C VAL A 490 -9.16 -2.92 -14.80
N ALA A 491 -9.79 -2.76 -15.96
CA ALA A 491 -11.20 -2.33 -16.03
C ALA A 491 -12.14 -3.32 -15.31
N ARG A 492 -11.89 -4.63 -15.41
CA ARG A 492 -12.65 -5.66 -14.68
C ARG A 492 -12.42 -5.61 -13.18
N VAL A 493 -11.19 -5.40 -12.73
CA VAL A 493 -10.87 -5.25 -11.30
C VAL A 493 -11.53 -4.00 -10.72
N VAL A 494 -11.51 -2.87 -11.45
CA VAL A 494 -12.21 -1.65 -11.03
C VAL A 494 -13.71 -1.90 -10.89
N LEU A 495 -14.34 -2.60 -11.84
CA LEU A 495 -15.75 -3.00 -11.74
C LEU A 495 -16.01 -3.87 -10.51
N ALA A 496 -15.12 -4.81 -10.20
CA ALA A 496 -15.26 -5.70 -9.04
C ALA A 496 -15.04 -4.99 -7.69
N LEU A 497 -14.18 -3.97 -7.65
CA LEU A 497 -13.90 -3.22 -6.43
C LEU A 497 -14.97 -2.16 -6.13
N SER A 498 -15.53 -1.52 -7.16
CA SER A 498 -16.40 -0.34 -7.03
C SER A 498 -17.80 -0.69 -6.53
N HIS A 499 -18.32 0.06 -5.57
CA HIS A 499 -19.72 -0.03 -5.14
C HIS A 499 -20.63 0.68 -6.14
N LEU A 500 -21.11 -0.06 -7.14
CA LEU A 500 -21.91 0.48 -8.25
C LEU A 500 -23.29 1.01 -7.82
N ASP A 501 -23.75 0.69 -6.61
CA ASP A 501 -25.02 1.19 -6.03
C ASP A 501 -24.83 2.40 -5.10
N GLY A 502 -23.59 2.86 -4.91
CA GLY A 502 -23.28 3.95 -3.99
C GLY A 502 -23.81 5.32 -4.45
N THR A 503 -23.73 5.60 -5.76
CA THR A 503 -24.29 6.82 -6.37
C THR A 503 -25.13 6.44 -7.58
N SER A 504 -26.35 6.98 -7.66
CA SER A 504 -27.26 6.71 -8.79
C SER A 504 -26.66 7.13 -10.15
N SER A 505 -25.76 8.11 -10.15
CA SER A 505 -25.03 8.60 -11.32
C SER A 505 -23.98 7.62 -11.87
N THR A 506 -23.47 6.69 -11.07
CA THR A 506 -22.41 5.76 -11.52
C THR A 506 -22.87 4.91 -12.70
N ARG A 507 -23.99 4.19 -12.54
CA ARG A 507 -24.54 3.31 -13.59
C ARG A 507 -25.23 4.08 -14.71
N LEU A 508 -25.83 5.23 -14.40
CA LEU A 508 -26.69 5.98 -15.32
C LEU A 508 -25.93 7.03 -16.17
N VAL A 509 -24.78 7.51 -15.70
CA VAL A 509 -24.02 8.58 -16.36
C VAL A 509 -22.58 8.17 -16.62
N HIS A 510 -21.82 7.83 -15.58
CA HIS A 510 -20.36 7.70 -15.70
C HIS A 510 -19.92 6.42 -16.43
N MET A 511 -20.55 5.28 -16.13
CA MET A 511 -20.29 4.03 -16.86
C MET A 511 -20.64 4.12 -18.36
N PRO A 512 -21.81 4.67 -18.78
CA PRO A 512 -22.09 4.95 -20.18
C PRO A 512 -21.04 5.84 -20.85
N ILE A 513 -20.57 6.89 -20.17
CA ILE A 513 -19.52 7.77 -20.71
C ILE A 513 -18.23 6.99 -20.95
N PHE A 514 -17.81 6.14 -20.01
CA PHE A 514 -16.64 5.28 -20.17
C PHE A 514 -16.82 4.26 -21.30
N LEU A 515 -17.94 3.54 -21.33
CA LEU A 515 -18.27 2.59 -22.40
C LEU A 515 -18.21 3.25 -23.77
N ARG A 516 -18.82 4.44 -23.91
CA ARG A 516 -18.78 5.22 -25.13
C ARG A 516 -17.36 5.62 -25.53
N SER A 517 -16.53 6.04 -24.57
CA SER A 517 -15.13 6.40 -24.85
C SER A 517 -14.38 5.22 -25.45
N VAL A 518 -14.48 4.04 -24.82
CA VAL A 518 -13.81 2.82 -25.31
C VAL A 518 -14.29 2.46 -26.72
N LEU A 519 -15.61 2.43 -26.96
CA LEU A 519 -16.17 2.11 -28.28
C LEU A 519 -15.76 3.13 -29.36
N SER A 520 -15.79 4.43 -29.00
CA SER A 520 -15.43 5.53 -29.89
C SER A 520 -13.95 5.55 -30.25
N ASP A 521 -13.08 5.13 -29.33
CA ASP A 521 -11.65 5.04 -29.58
C ASP A 521 -11.30 3.76 -30.36
N LEU A 522 -11.94 2.62 -30.05
CA LEU A 522 -11.80 1.37 -30.79
C LEU A 522 -12.21 1.50 -32.26
N LYS A 523 -13.33 2.18 -32.57
CA LYS A 523 -13.79 2.37 -33.95
C LYS A 523 -12.87 3.28 -34.78
N LYS A 524 -12.09 4.15 -34.13
CA LYS A 524 -11.13 5.05 -34.78
C LYS A 524 -9.73 4.42 -34.90
N ALA A 525 -9.43 3.47 -34.04
CA ALA A 525 -8.15 2.79 -34.02
C ALA A 525 -7.97 1.91 -35.26
N ASP A 526 -6.74 1.79 -35.70
CA ASP A 526 -6.36 0.82 -36.72
C ASP A 526 -6.41 -0.59 -36.10
N VAL A 527 -7.29 -1.45 -36.65
CA VAL A 527 -7.55 -2.79 -36.13
C VAL A 527 -6.27 -3.63 -36.09
N ASP A 528 -5.37 -3.43 -37.05
CA ASP A 528 -4.11 -4.18 -37.15
C ASP A 528 -3.06 -3.73 -36.11
N GLN A 529 -3.21 -2.55 -35.49
CA GLN A 529 -2.28 -2.05 -34.47
C GLN A 529 -2.55 -2.58 -33.06
N ILE A 530 -3.72 -3.18 -32.83
CA ILE A 530 -4.10 -3.75 -31.54
C ILE A 530 -4.08 -5.28 -31.67
N PRO A 531 -3.25 -5.99 -30.89
CA PRO A 531 -3.27 -7.45 -30.89
C PRO A 531 -4.67 -8.01 -30.65
N MET A 532 -5.09 -8.94 -31.49
CA MET A 532 -6.45 -9.52 -31.45
C MET A 532 -6.87 -10.01 -30.06
N PRO A 533 -6.03 -10.71 -29.25
CA PRO A 533 -6.44 -11.12 -27.90
C PRO A 533 -6.85 -9.94 -27.01
N ILE A 534 -6.12 -8.82 -27.10
CA ILE A 534 -6.42 -7.61 -26.36
C ILE A 534 -7.75 -7.00 -26.84
N TYR A 535 -7.97 -6.96 -28.15
CA TYR A 535 -9.21 -6.45 -28.74
C TYR A 535 -10.43 -7.25 -28.26
N LEU A 536 -10.31 -8.57 -28.20
CA LEU A 536 -11.36 -9.46 -27.69
C LEU A 536 -11.67 -9.18 -26.21
N GLU A 537 -10.64 -9.02 -25.38
CA GLU A 537 -10.82 -8.70 -23.97
C GLU A 537 -11.44 -7.30 -23.77
N LEU A 538 -11.12 -6.32 -24.63
CA LEU A 538 -11.76 -4.99 -24.61
C LEU A 538 -13.25 -5.07 -24.96
N ILE A 539 -13.63 -5.86 -25.97
CA ILE A 539 -15.05 -6.10 -26.29
C ILE A 539 -15.75 -6.82 -25.12
N ALA A 540 -15.09 -7.77 -24.45
CA ALA A 540 -15.63 -8.42 -23.27
C ALA A 540 -15.83 -7.46 -22.09
N VAL A 541 -14.94 -6.48 -21.91
CA VAL A 541 -15.14 -5.38 -20.94
C VAL A 541 -16.38 -4.55 -21.30
N CYS A 542 -16.57 -4.19 -22.57
CA CYS A 542 -17.77 -3.48 -23.02
C CYS A 542 -19.07 -4.26 -22.73
N GLN A 543 -19.06 -5.59 -22.95
CA GLN A 543 -20.19 -6.46 -22.61
C GLN A 543 -20.47 -6.45 -21.10
N LYS A 544 -19.42 -6.56 -20.27
CA LYS A 544 -19.56 -6.56 -18.82
C LYS A 544 -20.06 -5.22 -18.27
N LEU A 545 -19.58 -4.10 -18.82
CA LEU A 545 -20.07 -2.76 -18.48
C LEU A 545 -21.58 -2.65 -18.75
N LEU A 546 -22.03 -3.11 -19.92
CA LEU A 546 -23.44 -3.08 -20.30
C LEU A 546 -24.31 -3.97 -19.40
N GLU A 547 -23.81 -5.14 -19.01
CA GLU A 547 -24.48 -6.04 -18.06
C GLU A 547 -24.71 -5.33 -16.71
N GLU A 548 -23.68 -4.72 -16.14
CA GLU A 548 -23.75 -4.00 -14.86
C GLU A 548 -24.65 -2.76 -14.92
N MET A 549 -24.65 -2.04 -16.05
CA MET A 549 -25.59 -0.95 -16.33
C MET A 549 -27.05 -1.44 -16.35
N THR A 550 -27.29 -2.62 -16.94
CA THR A 550 -28.64 -3.21 -17.05
C THR A 550 -29.21 -3.60 -15.68
N GLN A 551 -28.37 -4.12 -14.77
CA GLN A 551 -28.78 -4.46 -13.41
C GLN A 551 -29.28 -3.23 -12.61
N GLY A 552 -28.75 -2.03 -12.89
CA GLY A 552 -29.18 -0.78 -12.25
C GLY A 552 -30.53 -0.26 -12.75
N ALA A 553 -30.85 -0.50 -14.02
CA ALA A 553 -32.12 -0.11 -14.62
C ALA A 553 -33.34 -0.83 -14.00
N GLY A 554 -33.12 -1.99 -13.37
CA GLY A 554 -34.18 -2.79 -12.73
C GLY A 554 -34.60 -2.35 -11.32
N LEU A 555 -33.78 -1.56 -10.60
CA LEU A 555 -34.09 -1.11 -9.23
C LEU A 555 -34.98 0.15 -9.20
N VAL A 556 -34.98 0.93 -10.28
CA VAL A 556 -35.81 2.15 -10.40
C VAL A 556 -37.30 1.80 -10.61
N SER A 557 -37.66 0.52 -10.77
CA SER A 557 -39.01 0.06 -11.11
C SER A 557 -39.84 -0.56 -9.97
N VAL A 558 -39.38 -0.56 -8.71
CA VAL A 558 -40.09 -1.24 -7.58
C VAL A 558 -40.83 -0.25 -6.66
N ALA A 559 -41.01 1.00 -7.05
CA ALA A 559 -41.66 2.00 -6.20
C ALA A 559 -43.20 1.98 -6.20
N ASP A 560 -43.86 1.14 -7.01
CA ASP A 560 -45.31 0.92 -6.89
C ASP A 560 -45.61 -0.58 -6.87
N GLY A 561 -46.31 -1.01 -5.82
CA GLY A 561 -46.49 -2.40 -5.46
C GLY A 561 -47.28 -3.20 -6.51
N ASP A 562 -46.65 -4.24 -7.03
CA ASP A 562 -47.32 -5.43 -7.55
C ASP A 562 -46.44 -6.65 -7.23
N GLU A 563 -47.07 -7.71 -6.69
CA GLU A 563 -46.41 -8.93 -6.23
C GLU A 563 -45.65 -9.69 -7.35
N PRO A 564 -44.58 -10.44 -7.01
CA PRO A 564 -43.78 -11.14 -8.01
C PRO A 564 -44.48 -12.43 -8.47
N SER A 565 -44.86 -12.50 -9.75
CA SER A 565 -45.23 -13.77 -10.40
C SER A 565 -44.04 -14.36 -11.18
N SER A 566 -43.86 -15.67 -11.04
CA SER A 566 -42.72 -16.45 -11.54
C SER A 566 -42.97 -17.01 -12.94
N THR A 567 -42.69 -16.24 -13.99
CA THR A 567 -42.41 -16.71 -15.37
C THR A 567 -41.64 -15.62 -16.13
N PRO A 568 -40.72 -15.96 -17.07
CA PRO A 568 -39.96 -14.97 -17.83
C PRO A 568 -40.85 -14.42 -18.94
N THR A 569 -41.79 -13.56 -18.59
CA THR A 569 -42.66 -12.86 -19.54
C THR A 569 -42.17 -11.42 -19.68
N ILE A 570 -42.17 -10.94 -20.93
CA ILE A 570 -41.81 -9.59 -21.35
C ILE A 570 -42.43 -8.54 -20.42
N ARG A 571 -41.61 -7.66 -19.83
CA ARG A 571 -42.09 -6.59 -18.94
C ARG A 571 -43.02 -5.65 -19.73
N SER A 572 -44.23 -5.46 -19.20
CA SER A 572 -45.28 -4.58 -19.73
C SER A 572 -44.83 -3.12 -19.88
N PRO A 573 -45.50 -2.32 -20.74
CA PRO A 573 -45.29 -0.88 -20.85
C PRO A 573 -45.29 -0.17 -19.49
N VAL A 574 -44.23 0.60 -19.22
CA VAL A 574 -44.08 1.37 -17.97
C VAL A 574 -44.81 2.71 -18.09
N LYS A 575 -45.58 3.09 -17.07
CA LYS A 575 -46.21 4.42 -16.96
C LYS A 575 -45.12 5.49 -16.72
N LYS A 576 -44.94 6.47 -17.62
CA LYS A 576 -44.10 7.66 -17.38
C LYS A 576 -44.95 8.84 -16.91
N ILE A 577 -44.31 9.69 -16.12
CA ILE A 577 -44.52 11.13 -16.12
C ILE A 577 -43.55 11.69 -17.17
N LEU A 578 -44.06 12.34 -18.22
CA LEU A 578 -43.26 13.00 -19.26
C LEU A 578 -42.58 14.26 -18.70
N GLY A 579 -41.34 14.55 -19.12
CA GLY A 579 -40.66 15.82 -18.80
C GLY A 579 -39.58 15.79 -17.72
N ASP A 580 -38.98 14.64 -17.40
CA ASP A 580 -37.75 14.59 -16.60
C ASP A 580 -36.50 14.70 -17.51
N PRO A 581 -35.90 15.90 -17.68
CA PRO A 581 -34.75 16.09 -18.55
C PRO A 581 -33.52 15.29 -18.14
N GLN A 582 -33.46 14.74 -16.92
CA GLN A 582 -32.35 13.93 -16.47
C GLN A 582 -32.40 12.52 -17.07
N ARG A 583 -33.56 11.86 -17.06
CA ARG A 583 -33.74 10.54 -17.68
C ARG A 583 -33.55 10.58 -19.19
N ASP A 584 -33.97 11.66 -19.84
CA ASP A 584 -33.78 11.83 -21.28
C ASP A 584 -32.28 11.99 -21.64
N ARG A 585 -31.49 12.62 -20.76
CA ARG A 585 -30.02 12.70 -20.90
C ARG A 585 -29.35 11.34 -20.70
N GLU A 586 -29.76 10.59 -19.68
CA GLU A 586 -29.25 9.23 -19.39
C GLU A 586 -29.50 8.28 -20.57
N GLN A 587 -30.73 8.31 -21.11
CA GLN A 587 -31.12 7.52 -22.27
C GLN A 587 -30.31 7.88 -23.52
N ASN A 588 -30.11 9.18 -23.78
CA ASN A 588 -29.30 9.68 -24.90
C ASN A 588 -27.84 9.19 -24.83
N LEU A 589 -27.27 9.05 -23.63
CA LEU A 589 -25.90 8.53 -23.46
C LEU A 589 -25.79 7.06 -23.91
N VAL A 590 -26.75 6.21 -23.53
CA VAL A 590 -26.72 4.79 -23.93
C VAL A 590 -27.01 4.65 -25.42
N GLU A 591 -27.89 5.46 -26.00
CA GLU A 591 -28.10 5.48 -27.46
C GLU A 591 -26.81 5.84 -28.22
N LYS A 592 -26.03 6.80 -27.71
CA LYS A 592 -24.72 7.12 -28.28
C LYS A 592 -23.73 5.95 -28.17
N CYS A 593 -23.77 5.18 -27.08
CA CYS A 593 -22.97 3.95 -26.95
C CYS A 593 -23.36 2.93 -28.02
N LEU A 594 -24.66 2.73 -28.24
CA LEU A 594 -25.16 1.84 -29.30
C LEU A 594 -24.67 2.30 -30.68
N LEU A 595 -24.79 3.59 -31.01
CA LEU A 595 -24.31 4.12 -32.29
C LEU A 595 -22.80 3.90 -32.49
N ASP A 596 -22.00 4.11 -31.44
CA ASP A 596 -20.55 3.86 -31.49
C ASP A 596 -20.23 2.36 -31.61
N CYS A 597 -21.03 1.48 -31.00
CA CYS A 597 -20.95 0.03 -31.16
C CYS A 597 -21.29 -0.44 -32.59
N LEU A 598 -22.35 0.08 -33.19
CA LEU A 598 -22.74 -0.24 -34.57
C LEU A 598 -21.70 0.26 -35.57
N ALA A 599 -21.11 1.43 -35.33
CA ALA A 599 -19.99 1.93 -36.13
C ALA A 599 -18.73 1.05 -35.99
N LEU A 600 -18.45 0.55 -34.77
CA LEU A 600 -17.37 -0.42 -34.55
C LEU A 600 -17.65 -1.74 -35.30
N PHE A 601 -18.89 -2.23 -35.28
CA PHE A 601 -19.30 -3.38 -36.09
C PHE A 601 -19.02 -3.16 -37.58
N GLU A 602 -19.40 -2.00 -38.13
CA GLU A 602 -19.12 -1.64 -39.53
C GLU A 602 -17.62 -1.75 -39.85
N VAL A 603 -16.75 -1.20 -38.99
CA VAL A 603 -15.29 -1.26 -39.15
C VAL A 603 -14.78 -2.70 -39.14
N LEU A 604 -15.21 -3.51 -38.17
CA LEU A 604 -14.76 -4.90 -38.02
C LEU A 604 -15.29 -5.81 -39.14
N ALA A 605 -16.53 -5.60 -39.59
CA ALA A 605 -17.11 -6.30 -40.72
C ALA A 605 -16.35 -5.99 -42.02
N HIS A 606 -16.05 -4.72 -42.29
CA HIS A 606 -15.22 -4.33 -43.44
C HIS A 606 -13.80 -4.90 -43.36
N HIS A 607 -13.18 -4.89 -42.17
CA HIS A 607 -11.88 -5.51 -41.94
C HIS A 607 -11.89 -7.01 -42.26
N TYR A 608 -12.93 -7.73 -41.81
CA TYR A 608 -13.12 -9.15 -42.14
C TYR A 608 -13.31 -9.39 -43.64
N VAL A 609 -14.17 -8.60 -44.30
CA VAL A 609 -14.46 -8.75 -45.74
C VAL A 609 -13.23 -8.45 -46.60
N ARG A 610 -12.38 -7.50 -46.21
CA ARG A 610 -11.13 -7.17 -46.92
C ARG A 610 -10.17 -8.36 -46.98
N ASN A 611 -10.16 -9.21 -45.96
CA ASN A 611 -9.29 -10.39 -45.91
C ASN A 611 -9.93 -11.52 -45.08
N ARG A 612 -10.85 -12.26 -45.71
CA ARG A 612 -11.60 -13.36 -45.07
C ARG A 612 -10.66 -14.46 -44.59
N GLY A 613 -10.77 -14.85 -43.32
CA GLY A 613 -9.92 -15.88 -42.73
C GLY A 613 -10.35 -16.30 -41.32
N ALA A 614 -10.03 -17.55 -40.95
CA ALA A 614 -10.39 -18.14 -39.65
C ALA A 614 -9.87 -17.33 -38.46
N GLU A 615 -8.68 -16.72 -38.60
CA GLU A 615 -8.05 -15.96 -37.53
C GLU A 615 -8.88 -14.72 -37.13
N ARG A 616 -9.65 -14.13 -38.05
CA ARG A 616 -10.43 -12.91 -37.77
C ARG A 616 -11.86 -13.20 -37.29
N LEU A 617 -12.30 -14.46 -37.36
CA LEU A 617 -13.63 -14.89 -36.94
C LEU A 617 -13.94 -14.54 -35.47
N PRO A 618 -13.06 -14.80 -34.49
CA PRO A 618 -13.34 -14.51 -33.09
C PRO A 618 -13.72 -13.04 -32.85
N LEU A 619 -13.05 -12.11 -33.54
CA LEU A 619 -13.29 -10.68 -33.43
C LEU A 619 -14.67 -10.29 -33.97
N LEU A 620 -15.05 -10.83 -35.13
CA LEU A 620 -16.38 -10.63 -35.71
C LEU A 620 -17.48 -11.23 -34.83
N THR A 621 -17.28 -12.45 -34.31
CA THR A 621 -18.24 -13.08 -33.39
C THR A 621 -18.39 -12.29 -32.09
N ALA A 622 -17.29 -11.75 -31.54
CA ALA A 622 -17.32 -10.95 -30.32
C ALA A 622 -18.14 -9.66 -30.48
N ILE A 623 -17.97 -8.94 -31.60
CA ILE A 623 -18.77 -7.73 -31.86
C ILE A 623 -20.24 -8.07 -32.13
N CYS A 624 -20.56 -9.18 -32.81
CA CYS A 624 -21.95 -9.64 -32.94
C CYS A 624 -22.62 -9.85 -31.58
N ARG A 625 -21.92 -10.50 -30.64
CA ARG A 625 -22.41 -10.72 -29.28
C ARG A 625 -22.62 -9.41 -28.53
N LEU A 626 -21.71 -8.44 -28.68
CA LEU A 626 -21.88 -7.12 -28.05
C LEU A 626 -23.10 -6.38 -28.60
N VAL A 627 -23.35 -6.44 -29.92
CA VAL A 627 -24.58 -5.88 -30.51
C VAL A 627 -25.81 -6.57 -29.93
N ASN A 628 -25.83 -7.91 -29.80
CA ASN A 628 -26.92 -8.62 -29.14
C ASN A 628 -27.17 -8.13 -27.70
N CYS A 629 -26.12 -7.88 -26.92
CA CYS A 629 -26.29 -7.33 -25.57
C CYS A 629 -26.98 -5.95 -25.58
N PHE A 630 -26.72 -5.11 -26.59
CA PHE A 630 -27.42 -3.82 -26.75
C PHE A 630 -28.87 -3.98 -27.21
N VAL A 631 -29.18 -5.00 -28.04
CA VAL A 631 -30.55 -5.31 -28.45
C VAL A 631 -31.42 -5.67 -27.23
N ASP A 632 -30.83 -6.29 -26.22
CA ASP A 632 -31.51 -6.65 -24.98
C ASP A 632 -31.54 -5.52 -23.95
N PHE A 633 -30.79 -4.42 -24.19
CA PHE A 633 -30.80 -3.27 -23.33
C PHE A 633 -32.09 -2.46 -23.52
N PRO A 634 -32.81 -2.10 -22.44
CA PRO A 634 -34.07 -1.38 -22.56
C PRO A 634 -33.83 0.07 -23.00
N LEU A 635 -33.89 0.33 -24.31
CA LEU A 635 -33.88 1.69 -24.85
C LEU A 635 -35.31 2.19 -25.05
N TYR A 636 -35.59 3.44 -24.72
CA TYR A 636 -36.92 4.05 -24.83
C TYR A 636 -37.02 5.02 -26.00
N CYS A 637 -38.17 5.05 -26.69
CA CYS A 637 -38.45 6.01 -27.75
C CYS A 637 -38.62 7.42 -27.16
N LEU A 638 -37.66 8.32 -27.45
CA LEU A 638 -37.78 9.76 -27.16
C LEU A 638 -38.19 10.58 -28.41
N ASP A 639 -37.82 10.11 -29.62
CA ASP A 639 -38.21 10.65 -30.92
C ASP A 639 -38.41 9.50 -31.91
N LEU A 640 -39.49 9.55 -32.71
CA LEU A 640 -39.88 8.49 -33.67
C LEU A 640 -39.10 8.51 -34.99
N ASP A 641 -38.38 9.60 -35.29
CA ASP A 641 -37.90 9.90 -36.65
C ASP A 641 -36.37 9.91 -36.81
N THR A 642 -35.58 9.56 -35.79
CA THR A 642 -34.11 9.47 -35.94
C THR A 642 -33.70 8.08 -36.42
N PRO A 643 -33.29 7.90 -37.70
CA PRO A 643 -32.84 6.61 -38.19
C PRO A 643 -31.57 6.18 -37.44
N ILE A 644 -31.58 4.97 -36.90
CA ILE A 644 -30.36 4.29 -36.44
C ILE A 644 -29.58 3.95 -37.72
N ALA A 645 -28.32 4.36 -37.79
CA ALA A 645 -27.54 4.42 -39.04
C ALA A 645 -27.65 3.14 -39.91
N THR A 646 -28.04 3.27 -41.18
CA THR A 646 -28.22 2.13 -42.12
C THR A 646 -26.90 1.47 -42.58
N ARG A 647 -25.74 2.01 -42.21
CA ARG A 647 -24.44 1.55 -42.75
C ARG A 647 -23.95 0.23 -42.17
N TRP A 648 -24.28 -0.05 -40.90
CA TRP A 648 -23.85 -1.29 -40.26
C TRP A 648 -24.62 -2.50 -40.82
N THR A 649 -25.90 -2.33 -41.21
CA THR A 649 -26.70 -3.39 -41.85
C THR A 649 -26.17 -3.71 -43.25
N GLU A 650 -25.77 -2.71 -44.02
CA GLU A 650 -25.07 -2.92 -45.30
C GLU A 650 -23.76 -3.71 -45.11
N ALA A 651 -22.97 -3.35 -44.09
CA ALA A 651 -21.74 -4.07 -43.77
C ALA A 651 -22.01 -5.52 -43.33
N LEU A 652 -23.07 -5.76 -42.55
CA LEU A 652 -23.53 -7.08 -42.16
C LEU A 652 -23.90 -7.92 -43.40
N ILE A 653 -24.71 -7.36 -44.31
CA ILE A 653 -25.14 -8.04 -45.54
C ILE A 653 -23.94 -8.38 -46.43
N LYS A 654 -22.92 -7.51 -46.52
CA LYS A 654 -21.68 -7.81 -47.26
C LYS A 654 -20.91 -9.01 -46.70
N VAL A 655 -21.00 -9.29 -45.40
CA VAL A 655 -20.42 -10.52 -44.84
C VAL A 655 -21.20 -11.75 -45.33
N LEU A 656 -22.54 -11.66 -45.36
CA LEU A 656 -23.47 -12.72 -45.76
C LEU A 656 -23.48 -13.02 -47.27
N ASP A 657 -23.22 -12.03 -48.12
CA ASP A 657 -23.35 -12.05 -49.58
C ASP A 657 -23.06 -13.43 -50.22
N VAL A 658 -24.13 -14.02 -50.77
CA VAL A 658 -24.17 -15.36 -51.37
C VAL A 658 -23.31 -15.47 -52.62
N SER A 659 -23.13 -14.39 -53.38
CA SER A 659 -22.30 -14.41 -54.60
C SER A 659 -20.81 -14.62 -54.30
N SER A 660 -20.39 -14.30 -53.07
CA SER A 660 -19.07 -14.61 -52.53
C SER A 660 -18.92 -16.06 -52.00
N TRP A 661 -20.01 -16.85 -51.92
CA TRP A 661 -19.97 -18.25 -51.46
C TRP A 661 -19.24 -19.17 -52.43
N ALA A 662 -19.39 -18.95 -53.75
CA ALA A 662 -18.87 -19.85 -54.77
C ALA A 662 -17.36 -19.72 -55.02
N LYS A 663 -16.70 -18.65 -54.52
CA LYS A 663 -15.31 -18.31 -54.85
C LYS A 663 -14.28 -18.63 -53.77
N LEU A 664 -14.69 -19.12 -52.59
CA LEU A 664 -13.80 -19.33 -51.45
C LEU A 664 -13.82 -20.80 -51.00
N GLY A 665 -12.72 -21.51 -51.28
CA GLY A 665 -12.53 -22.91 -50.87
C GLY A 665 -12.23 -23.12 -49.38
N ALA A 666 -12.79 -22.32 -48.47
CA ALA A 666 -12.43 -22.35 -47.05
C ALA A 666 -13.66 -22.56 -46.15
N ALA A 667 -13.69 -23.68 -45.42
CA ALA A 667 -14.65 -23.98 -44.35
C ALA A 667 -14.68 -22.91 -43.22
N CYS A 668 -13.68 -22.02 -43.20
CA CYS A 668 -13.48 -20.96 -42.21
C CYS A 668 -14.53 -19.83 -42.25
N ASP A 669 -15.14 -19.58 -43.43
CA ASP A 669 -16.04 -18.43 -43.64
C ASP A 669 -17.49 -18.71 -43.22
N PHE A 670 -17.84 -19.99 -43.07
CA PHE A 670 -19.17 -20.42 -42.62
C PHE A 670 -19.50 -19.88 -41.22
N GLY A 671 -18.55 -19.93 -40.28
CA GLY A 671 -18.77 -19.43 -38.92
C GLY A 671 -19.05 -17.93 -38.85
N ALA A 672 -18.39 -17.14 -39.69
CA ALA A 672 -18.60 -15.68 -39.76
C ALA A 672 -20.01 -15.35 -40.25
N ARG A 673 -20.42 -16.04 -41.33
CA ARG A 673 -21.76 -15.88 -41.92
C ARG A 673 -22.85 -16.37 -40.98
N ALA A 674 -22.65 -17.50 -40.31
CA ALA A 674 -23.58 -18.02 -39.31
C ALA A 674 -23.79 -17.01 -38.18
N ALA A 675 -22.70 -16.44 -37.63
CA ALA A 675 -22.78 -15.44 -36.57
C ALA A 675 -23.50 -14.14 -37.01
N CYS A 676 -23.25 -13.66 -38.23
CA CYS A 676 -23.95 -12.49 -38.77
C CYS A 676 -25.42 -12.76 -39.10
N LEU A 677 -25.75 -13.97 -39.57
CA LEU A 677 -27.13 -14.37 -39.87
C LEU A 677 -27.92 -14.51 -38.56
N GLU A 678 -27.32 -15.13 -37.54
CA GLU A 678 -27.90 -15.24 -36.21
C GLU A 678 -28.20 -13.85 -35.62
N LEU A 679 -27.24 -12.92 -35.70
CA LEU A 679 -27.43 -11.53 -35.29
C LEU A 679 -28.58 -10.86 -36.06
N LEU A 680 -28.60 -10.99 -37.39
CA LEU A 680 -29.64 -10.38 -38.23
C LEU A 680 -31.03 -10.92 -37.87
N CYS A 681 -31.17 -12.23 -37.73
CA CYS A 681 -32.41 -12.87 -37.32
C CYS A 681 -32.84 -12.40 -35.92
N TYR A 682 -31.89 -12.33 -34.97
CA TYR A 682 -32.18 -11.87 -33.62
C TYR A 682 -32.69 -10.42 -33.60
N VAL A 683 -31.98 -9.51 -34.26
CA VAL A 683 -32.35 -8.10 -34.37
C VAL A 683 -33.70 -7.93 -35.08
N PHE A 684 -33.94 -8.69 -36.16
CA PHE A 684 -35.19 -8.68 -36.90
C PHE A 684 -36.37 -9.07 -36.01
N VAL A 685 -36.29 -10.24 -35.36
CA VAL A 685 -37.36 -10.73 -34.48
C VAL A 685 -37.61 -9.76 -33.32
N ARG A 686 -36.55 -9.26 -32.67
CA ARG A 686 -36.67 -8.32 -31.55
C ARG A 686 -37.28 -6.99 -31.97
N SER A 687 -36.86 -6.43 -33.10
CA SER A 687 -37.40 -5.16 -33.60
C SER A 687 -38.86 -5.30 -34.04
N SER A 688 -39.23 -6.41 -34.69
CA SER A 688 -40.61 -6.72 -35.05
C SER A 688 -41.51 -6.85 -33.82
N GLN A 689 -41.06 -7.55 -32.77
CA GLN A 689 -41.80 -7.66 -31.50
C GLN A 689 -42.07 -6.29 -30.85
N VAL A 690 -41.06 -5.41 -30.82
CA VAL A 690 -41.21 -4.05 -30.27
C VAL A 690 -42.19 -3.23 -31.11
N LEU A 691 -42.14 -3.32 -32.44
CA LEU A 691 -43.08 -2.60 -33.32
C LEU A 691 -44.51 -3.15 -33.23
N GLU A 692 -44.70 -4.46 -33.04
CA GLU A 692 -46.02 -5.03 -32.75
C GLU A 692 -46.60 -4.50 -31.44
N GLN A 693 -45.77 -4.32 -30.40
CA GLN A 693 -46.19 -3.67 -29.16
C GLN A 693 -46.59 -2.21 -29.39
N HIS A 694 -45.89 -1.48 -30.26
CA HIS A 694 -46.28 -0.12 -30.63
C HIS A 694 -47.66 -0.10 -31.29
N LYS A 695 -47.92 -1.02 -32.24
CA LYS A 695 -49.22 -1.17 -32.92
C LYS A 695 -50.34 -1.52 -31.94
N ALA A 696 -50.13 -2.54 -31.10
CA ALA A 696 -51.10 -2.93 -30.08
C ALA A 696 -51.39 -1.81 -29.07
N PHE A 697 -50.40 -0.97 -28.75
CA PHE A 697 -50.62 0.21 -27.92
C PHE A 697 -51.44 1.30 -28.63
N GLN A 698 -51.16 1.57 -29.91
CA GLN A 698 -51.94 2.53 -30.72
C GLN A 698 -53.39 2.08 -30.86
N ASP A 699 -53.63 0.81 -31.18
CA ASP A 699 -54.97 0.23 -31.31
C ASP A 699 -55.75 0.30 -29.99
N ASN A 700 -55.09 0.09 -28.84
CA ASN A 700 -55.73 0.22 -27.53
C ASN A 700 -56.04 1.69 -27.18
N LYS A 701 -55.20 2.65 -27.61
CA LYS A 701 -55.43 4.09 -27.40
C LYS A 701 -56.61 4.60 -28.22
N GLU A 702 -56.82 4.08 -29.43
CA GLU A 702 -57.98 4.42 -30.28
C GLU A 702 -59.31 3.87 -29.74
N ASN A 703 -59.26 2.80 -28.92
CA ASN A 703 -60.42 2.15 -28.32
C ASN A 703 -60.83 2.68 -26.93
N LEU A 704 -60.11 3.65 -26.34
CA LEU A 704 -60.36 4.21 -25.01
C LEU A 704 -61.05 5.60 -25.08
N ALA A 705 -62.09 5.81 -24.28
CA ALA A 705 -62.83 7.08 -24.17
C ALA A 705 -61.92 8.25 -23.70
N PRO A 706 -62.19 9.51 -24.11
CA PRO A 706 -61.26 10.65 -24.02
C PRO A 706 -60.94 11.18 -22.60
N ASP A 707 -61.39 10.53 -21.52
CA ASP A 707 -61.33 11.07 -20.15
C ASP A 707 -60.16 10.54 -19.28
N ARG A 708 -59.14 9.92 -19.89
CA ARG A 708 -57.90 9.53 -19.18
C ARG A 708 -56.66 9.96 -19.96
N HIS A 709 -56.36 11.26 -19.96
CA HIS A 709 -55.21 11.82 -20.69
C HIS A 709 -53.92 12.02 -19.88
N ASP A 710 -53.85 11.61 -18.61
CA ASP A 710 -52.68 11.93 -17.76
C ASP A 710 -51.63 10.82 -17.60
N THR A 711 -51.70 9.69 -18.32
CA THR A 711 -50.64 8.68 -18.29
C THR A 711 -50.05 8.44 -19.68
N THR A 712 -48.79 8.83 -19.88
CA THR A 712 -48.05 8.53 -21.11
C THR A 712 -47.24 7.25 -20.93
N THR A 713 -47.54 6.25 -21.76
CA THR A 713 -46.85 4.97 -21.78
C THR A 713 -45.48 5.10 -22.46
N VAL A 714 -44.42 4.60 -21.83
CA VAL A 714 -43.09 4.53 -22.45
C VAL A 714 -42.99 3.27 -23.30
N LEU A 715 -42.69 3.46 -24.58
CA LEU A 715 -42.43 2.36 -25.51
C LEU A 715 -40.92 2.15 -25.67
N LEU A 716 -40.52 0.89 -25.84
CA LEU A 716 -39.14 0.53 -26.19
C LEU A 716 -38.81 0.99 -27.61
N LYS A 717 -37.56 1.30 -27.89
CA LYS A 717 -37.07 1.71 -29.20
C LYS A 717 -36.61 0.48 -30.00
N PRO A 718 -37.19 0.20 -31.17
CA PRO A 718 -36.72 -0.89 -32.02
C PRO A 718 -35.36 -0.52 -32.63
N LEU A 719 -34.49 -1.51 -32.82
CA LEU A 719 -33.18 -1.29 -33.46
C LEU A 719 -33.31 -1.11 -34.98
N LEU A 720 -34.25 -1.81 -35.60
CA LEU A 720 -34.66 -1.64 -36.99
C LEU A 720 -36.06 -1.03 -37.06
N LEU A 721 -36.19 0.05 -37.84
CA LEU A 721 -37.47 0.70 -38.11
C LEU A 721 -38.30 -0.13 -39.11
N GLU A 722 -39.61 0.12 -39.17
CA GLU A 722 -40.53 -0.61 -40.06
C GLU A 722 -40.11 -0.54 -41.53
N ARG A 723 -39.55 0.60 -41.98
CA ARG A 723 -39.02 0.75 -43.35
C ARG A 723 -37.83 -0.20 -43.62
N GLU A 724 -36.97 -0.40 -42.63
CA GLU A 724 -35.76 -1.22 -42.77
C GLU A 724 -36.12 -2.71 -42.76
N LEU A 725 -37.05 -3.13 -41.90
CA LEU A 725 -37.59 -4.49 -41.90
C LEU A 725 -38.23 -4.84 -43.25
N ARG A 726 -39.06 -3.94 -43.79
CA ARG A 726 -39.66 -4.12 -45.12
C ARG A 726 -38.61 -4.16 -46.24
N SER A 727 -37.51 -3.41 -46.11
CA SER A 727 -36.41 -3.50 -47.08
C SER A 727 -35.77 -4.88 -47.05
N LEU A 728 -35.44 -5.41 -45.86
CA LEU A 728 -34.85 -6.74 -45.71
C LEU A 728 -35.74 -7.87 -46.27
N GLU A 729 -37.06 -7.74 -46.09
CA GLU A 729 -38.06 -8.66 -46.67
C GLU A 729 -38.12 -8.54 -48.21
N ASN A 730 -38.18 -7.31 -48.74
CA ASN A 730 -38.24 -7.07 -50.19
C ASN A 730 -36.97 -7.50 -50.91
N ASP A 731 -35.82 -7.37 -50.26
CA ASP A 731 -34.50 -7.78 -50.77
C ASP A 731 -34.31 -9.31 -50.70
N ARG A 732 -35.32 -10.07 -50.24
CA ARG A 732 -35.35 -11.54 -50.16
C ARG A 732 -34.14 -12.14 -49.44
N ILE A 733 -33.59 -11.42 -48.47
CA ILE A 733 -32.36 -11.81 -47.76
C ILE A 733 -32.53 -13.14 -46.99
N PHE A 734 -33.77 -13.49 -46.63
CA PHE A 734 -34.11 -14.73 -45.94
C PHE A 734 -34.65 -15.84 -46.86
N GLU A 735 -34.76 -15.61 -48.17
CA GLU A 735 -35.12 -16.65 -49.15
C GLU A 735 -33.83 -17.37 -49.59
N ALA A 736 -33.79 -18.70 -49.40
CA ALA A 736 -32.62 -19.55 -49.65
C ALA A 736 -32.35 -19.80 -51.14
#